data_AF-A0A936U8L0-F1
#
_entry.id   AF-A0A936U8L0-F1
#
_cell.length_a   1.000
_cell.length_b   1.000
_cell.length_c   1.000
_cell.angle_alpha   90.00
_cell.angle_beta   90.00
_cell.angle_gamma   90.00
#
_symmetry.space_group_name_H-M   'P 1'
#
loop_
_entity.id
_entity.type
_entity.pdbx_description
1 polymer ?
#
loop_
_entity_poly.entity_id
_entity_poly.type
_entity_poly.pdbx_seq_one_letter_code
_entity_poly.pdbx_strand_id
1 'polypeptide(L)'
;MSLFRPGENVERVAEGVRARVIIDGEAYFQAVAQAAAVAEEQLLITAWAIDPDAVILFDAAGPVRVVDLFARVLELRPRLRITVLAWDMARTMAWGQGGALALDDPRLAGRLRVVYDGGTPLGGSHHQKLVVIDDVVAFCGGLDLAAGRFDTPAHRVVDTRRVSARGGPLPPFHDVMMMVDGEAAAALGQLVRERWWRATGEALPAPGPRAPIWPEGEGIQWSDVRVGISLTDPKAQPPRRQVQTLFVDLIHAAQDRLYVENQYLTSRALAVVMEAQLKATEGPELLIVGPEHPRGPLAGVTVGLARWRLFDRLRRADRHKRLRLMWPVVSRARGVALYVHSKVMIVDDRYVRVGSANLAARSLSADTEADLCLELTRPEDRALATALRRRLVAEHLDVPEARLAEAEDRLGSMVRAVDGLLSGDRTLVPFGVAPEALRGSFAEEAELLYDPPEPFQLPALIEAVLGRGARERLSARLPRGLWSVLALSLGFGLWRVGVVRPDDTIRLAGATIEAIAATWDGWILLAILGGVALSVGLPVALVVTLAAFELGARNGGALAAVSLTLGMTTTWGVGYTLGRRRVQRLVGSALNPIAQAIQRRGRVAFFSLRILPVAPLRARGPRRRRGRGAALGDALGLVAGASALRRAVLGLRRVFAALLDLPRPRSLRPGAGRRRAHPRRPGRPLRRPRPRRRPRRDPTGGPMILTLTLLSCAGGDKAPNDDSPADSDPVDSRVDDSAPDDSAPDTGVPDCPGR
;
A
#
# COMPACT_ATOMS: atom_id res chain seq x y z
N MET A 1 -1.58 -1.56 -41.15
CA MET A 1 -2.75 -1.37 -40.26
C MET A 1 -2.26 -1.07 -38.86
N SER A 2 -2.97 -0.22 -38.12
CA SER A 2 -2.64 0.08 -36.73
C SER A 2 -2.86 -1.14 -35.83
N LEU A 3 -2.06 -1.27 -34.77
CA LEU A 3 -2.33 -2.27 -33.73
C LEU A 3 -3.54 -1.89 -32.86
N PHE A 4 -3.86 -0.60 -32.76
CA PHE A 4 -4.88 -0.11 -31.85
C PHE A 4 -6.30 -0.36 -32.36
N ARG A 5 -7.11 -1.00 -31.51
CA ARG A 5 -8.50 -1.36 -31.73
C ARG A 5 -9.33 -0.84 -30.56
N PRO A 6 -9.95 0.35 -30.70
CA PRO A 6 -10.82 0.92 -29.68
C PRO A 6 -11.92 -0.05 -29.23
N GLY A 7 -12.10 -0.18 -27.92
CA GLY A 7 -13.02 -1.13 -27.30
C GLY A 7 -12.44 -2.54 -27.08
N GLU A 8 -11.32 -2.90 -27.73
CA GLU A 8 -10.69 -4.22 -27.59
C GLU A 8 -9.39 -4.15 -26.79
N ASN A 9 -8.37 -3.46 -27.30
CA ASN A 9 -7.03 -3.35 -26.69
C ASN A 9 -6.68 -1.93 -26.23
N VAL A 10 -7.49 -0.95 -26.63
CA VAL A 10 -7.43 0.44 -26.12
C VAL A 10 -8.85 0.94 -25.90
N GLU A 11 -9.04 1.83 -24.92
CA GLU A 11 -10.29 2.57 -24.72
C GLU A 11 -10.48 3.61 -25.83
N ARG A 12 -9.38 4.31 -26.16
CA ARG A 12 -9.36 5.40 -27.13
C ARG A 12 -7.97 5.51 -27.75
N VAL A 13 -7.92 5.99 -28.99
CA VAL A 13 -6.70 6.50 -29.64
C VAL A 13 -6.80 8.02 -29.65
N ALA A 14 -5.79 8.68 -29.10
CA ALA A 14 -5.60 10.13 -29.17
C ALA A 14 -4.64 10.45 -30.31
N GLU A 15 -4.99 11.45 -31.11
CA GLU A 15 -4.23 11.89 -32.28
C GLU A 15 -3.46 13.18 -31.97
N GLY A 16 -2.41 13.48 -32.75
CA GLY A 16 -1.73 14.78 -32.65
C GLY A 16 -0.99 15.04 -31.34
N VAL A 17 -0.68 14.01 -30.57
CA VAL A 17 -0.18 14.16 -29.19
C VAL A 17 1.31 14.47 -29.18
N ARG A 18 1.74 15.38 -28.29
CA ARG A 18 3.13 15.51 -27.88
C ARG A 18 3.37 14.59 -26.69
N ALA A 19 4.47 13.84 -26.73
CA ALA A 19 4.80 12.88 -25.69
C ALA A 19 6.28 12.96 -25.27
N ARG A 20 6.54 12.62 -24.01
CA ARG A 20 7.89 12.42 -23.45
C ARG A 20 7.88 11.32 -22.41
N VAL A 21 8.90 10.47 -22.44
CA VAL A 21 9.18 9.53 -21.35
C VAL A 21 10.12 10.20 -20.35
N ILE A 22 9.72 10.20 -19.08
CA ILE A 22 10.46 10.76 -17.95
C ILE A 22 10.97 9.58 -17.10
N ILE A 23 12.28 9.56 -16.86
CA ILE A 23 12.97 8.51 -16.13
C ILE A 23 13.26 9.00 -14.72
N ASP A 24 12.90 8.16 -13.74
CA ASP A 24 13.04 8.37 -12.30
C ASP A 24 12.24 9.53 -11.69
N GLY A 25 12.24 9.53 -10.35
CA GLY A 25 11.41 10.42 -9.55
C GLY A 25 11.80 11.88 -9.64
N GLU A 26 13.09 12.23 -9.65
CA GLU A 26 13.53 13.63 -9.63
C GLU A 26 12.96 14.42 -10.81
N ALA A 27 13.18 13.93 -12.03
CA ALA A 27 12.67 14.56 -13.25
C ALA A 27 11.14 14.59 -13.27
N TYR A 28 10.48 13.49 -12.88
CA TYR A 28 9.02 13.41 -12.84
C TYR A 28 8.41 14.44 -11.89
N PHE A 29 8.88 14.48 -10.64
CA PHE A 29 8.34 15.40 -9.65
C PHE A 29 8.61 16.85 -10.05
N GLN A 30 9.74 17.13 -10.71
CA GLN A 30 10.07 18.47 -11.18
C GLN A 30 9.12 18.91 -12.30
N ALA A 31 8.88 18.04 -13.29
CA ALA A 31 7.93 18.29 -14.36
C ALA A 31 6.50 18.51 -13.83
N VAL A 32 6.06 17.72 -12.85
CA VAL A 32 4.77 17.91 -12.17
C VAL A 32 4.72 19.27 -11.47
N ALA A 33 5.75 19.65 -10.73
CA ALA A 33 5.78 20.93 -10.02
C ALA A 33 5.74 22.13 -10.98
N GLN A 34 6.49 22.06 -12.09
CA GLN A 34 6.49 23.08 -13.13
C GLN A 34 5.13 23.21 -13.82
N ALA A 35 4.52 22.11 -14.24
CA ALA A 35 3.18 22.16 -14.85
C ALA A 35 2.11 22.63 -13.85
N ALA A 36 2.18 22.19 -12.60
CA ALA A 36 1.25 22.61 -11.56
C ALA A 36 1.36 24.10 -11.25
N ALA A 37 2.56 24.69 -11.29
CA ALA A 37 2.79 26.11 -11.04
C ALA A 37 2.05 27.03 -12.06
N VAL A 38 1.79 26.54 -13.27
CA VAL A 38 1.05 27.25 -14.31
C VAL A 38 -0.39 26.74 -14.49
N ALA A 39 -0.86 25.82 -13.64
CA ALA A 39 -2.25 25.33 -13.66
C ALA A 39 -3.25 26.41 -13.22
N GLU A 40 -4.43 26.47 -13.82
CA GLU A 40 -5.41 27.53 -13.58
C GLU A 40 -6.67 27.08 -12.82
N GLU A 41 -7.18 25.87 -13.08
CA GLU A 41 -8.49 25.44 -12.56
C GLU A 41 -8.44 24.15 -11.76
N GLN A 42 -7.80 23.10 -12.29
CA GLN A 42 -7.82 21.77 -11.68
C GLN A 42 -6.49 21.03 -11.78
N LEU A 43 -6.18 20.33 -10.69
CA LEU A 43 -5.18 19.28 -10.61
C LEU A 43 -5.91 18.00 -10.17
N LEU A 44 -6.00 17.01 -11.05
CA LEU A 44 -6.65 15.72 -10.77
C LEU A 44 -5.61 14.63 -10.61
N ILE A 45 -5.67 13.89 -9.50
CA ILE A 45 -4.67 12.88 -9.16
C ILE A 45 -5.37 11.56 -8.83
N THR A 46 -4.91 10.47 -9.45
CA THR A 46 -5.18 9.11 -8.95
C THR A 46 -3.88 8.52 -8.43
N ALA A 47 -3.96 7.76 -7.33
CA ALA A 47 -2.78 7.17 -6.74
C ALA A 47 -3.10 5.84 -6.05
N TRP A 48 -2.12 4.93 -6.05
CA TRP A 48 -2.17 3.77 -5.17
C TRP A 48 -1.87 4.19 -3.73
N ALA A 49 -0.93 5.12 -3.55
CA ALA A 49 -0.68 5.77 -2.28
C ALA A 49 -0.33 7.24 -2.48
N ILE A 50 -0.72 8.07 -1.53
CA ILE A 50 -0.25 9.45 -1.43
C ILE A 50 0.29 9.67 -0.03
N ASP A 51 1.47 10.26 0.07
CA ASP A 51 2.12 10.55 1.36
C ASP A 51 2.39 12.06 1.45
N PRO A 52 1.63 12.81 2.27
CA PRO A 52 1.81 14.25 2.41
C PRO A 52 3.22 14.65 2.87
N ASP A 53 3.87 13.79 3.65
CA ASP A 53 5.16 14.07 4.27
C ASP A 53 6.35 13.56 3.43
N ALA A 54 6.08 12.91 2.30
CA ALA A 54 7.13 12.45 1.41
C ALA A 54 7.87 13.64 0.80
N VAL A 55 9.20 13.64 0.97
CA VAL A 55 10.10 14.54 0.25
C VAL A 55 10.21 14.04 -1.19
N ILE A 56 9.77 14.86 -2.13
CA ILE A 56 9.70 14.52 -3.55
C ILE A 56 10.58 15.43 -4.41
N LEU A 57 11.02 16.57 -3.87
CA LEU A 57 11.84 17.55 -4.58
C LEU A 57 12.83 18.23 -3.65
N PHE A 58 13.82 18.88 -4.24
CA PHE A 58 14.81 19.70 -3.57
C PHE A 58 14.94 21.02 -4.34
N ASP A 59 14.71 22.15 -3.68
CA ASP A 59 14.95 23.47 -4.24
C ASP A 59 16.02 24.22 -3.43
N ALA A 60 16.27 25.48 -3.78
CA ALA A 60 17.28 26.30 -3.09
C ALA A 60 17.00 26.49 -1.58
N ALA A 61 15.75 26.34 -1.14
CA ALA A 61 15.36 26.42 0.26
C ALA A 61 15.42 25.06 0.99
N GLY A 62 15.58 23.95 0.25
CA GLY A 62 15.80 22.62 0.79
C GLY A 62 14.76 21.59 0.32
N PRO A 63 14.48 20.55 1.13
CA PRO A 63 13.56 19.48 0.75
C PRO A 63 12.12 19.98 0.67
N VAL A 64 11.42 19.62 -0.41
CA VAL A 64 10.02 19.95 -0.65
C VAL A 64 9.18 18.69 -0.51
N ARG A 65 8.23 18.71 0.43
CA ARG A 65 7.26 17.63 0.64
C ARG A 65 6.06 17.78 -0.29
N VAL A 66 5.31 16.69 -0.49
CA VAL A 66 4.05 16.71 -1.25
C VAL A 66 3.09 17.80 -0.73
N VAL A 67 2.91 17.88 0.59
CA VAL A 67 2.03 18.88 1.23
C VAL A 67 2.51 20.31 0.96
N ASP A 68 3.82 20.54 0.94
CA ASP A 68 4.40 21.87 0.72
C ASP A 68 4.31 22.29 -0.75
N LEU A 69 4.47 21.35 -1.69
CA LEU A 69 4.20 21.58 -3.11
C LEU A 69 2.75 22.00 -3.33
N PHE A 70 1.79 21.25 -2.77
CA PHE A 70 0.37 21.59 -2.91
C PHE A 70 0.04 22.95 -2.30
N ALA A 71 0.60 23.27 -1.13
CA ALA A 71 0.40 24.56 -0.48
C ALA A 71 0.93 25.71 -1.36
N ARG A 72 2.17 25.57 -1.86
CA ARG A 72 2.80 26.57 -2.74
C ARG A 72 2.01 26.79 -4.02
N VAL A 73 1.56 25.72 -4.69
CA VAL A 73 0.81 25.84 -5.93
C VAL A 73 -0.56 26.49 -5.70
N LEU A 74 -1.27 26.11 -4.63
CA LEU A 74 -2.54 26.73 -4.28
C LEU A 74 -2.37 28.20 -3.85
N GLU A 75 -1.26 28.58 -3.24
CA GLU A 75 -0.95 29.98 -2.95
C GLU A 75 -0.74 30.78 -4.25
N LEU A 76 0.03 30.24 -5.20
CA LEU A 76 0.31 30.86 -6.50
C LEU A 76 -0.93 30.95 -7.41
N ARG A 77 -1.87 30.00 -7.28
CA ARG A 77 -3.02 29.85 -8.19
C ARG A 77 -4.34 29.88 -7.40
N PRO A 78 -4.90 31.08 -7.12
CA PRO A 78 -6.07 31.25 -6.25
C PRO A 78 -7.33 30.49 -6.70
N ARG A 79 -7.47 30.24 -8.02
CA ARG A 79 -8.62 29.54 -8.61
C ARG A 79 -8.44 28.02 -8.70
N LEU A 80 -7.22 27.52 -8.50
CA LEU A 80 -6.90 26.11 -8.63
C LEU A 80 -7.56 25.29 -7.51
N ARG A 81 -8.04 24.11 -7.89
CA ARG A 81 -8.47 23.06 -6.96
C ARG A 81 -7.68 21.79 -7.20
N ILE A 82 -7.28 21.13 -6.12
CA ILE A 82 -6.58 19.84 -6.18
C ILE A 82 -7.56 18.76 -5.75
N THR A 83 -7.67 17.70 -6.55
CA THR A 83 -8.52 16.55 -6.27
C THR A 83 -7.70 15.27 -6.34
N VAL A 84 -7.72 14.49 -5.27
CA VAL A 84 -6.97 13.23 -5.15
C VAL A 84 -7.93 12.07 -4.90
N LEU A 85 -7.87 11.06 -5.74
CA LEU A 85 -8.54 9.78 -5.55
C LEU A 85 -7.50 8.69 -5.29
N ALA A 86 -7.34 8.31 -4.02
CA ALA A 86 -6.35 7.33 -3.57
C ALA A 86 -7.01 6.00 -3.20
N TRP A 87 -6.26 4.90 -3.21
CA TRP A 87 -6.78 3.61 -2.75
C TRP A 87 -7.00 3.56 -1.23
N ASP A 88 -8.13 3.02 -0.77
CA ASP A 88 -8.50 3.03 0.66
C ASP A 88 -7.53 2.30 1.60
N MET A 89 -6.99 1.18 1.15
CA MET A 89 -6.02 0.41 1.95
C MET A 89 -4.67 1.11 2.09
N ALA A 90 -4.36 2.11 1.26
CA ALA A 90 -3.17 2.96 1.43
C ALA A 90 -3.16 3.59 2.83
N ARG A 91 -4.33 4.06 3.30
CA ARG A 91 -4.50 4.63 4.64
C ARG A 91 -4.22 3.60 5.74
N THR A 92 -4.74 2.38 5.57
CA THR A 92 -4.56 1.28 6.53
C THR A 92 -3.09 0.84 6.63
N MET A 93 -2.38 0.78 5.50
CA MET A 93 -0.96 0.42 5.47
C MET A 93 -0.07 1.56 5.99
N ALA A 94 -0.39 2.82 5.68
CA ALA A 94 0.29 3.99 6.20
C ALA A 94 0.16 4.11 7.72
N TRP A 95 -0.95 3.65 8.32
CA TRP A 95 -1.13 3.57 9.77
C TRP A 95 -0.05 2.74 10.47
N GLY A 96 0.40 1.64 9.84
CA GLY A 96 1.49 0.82 10.37
C GLY A 96 2.88 1.46 10.27
N GLN A 97 3.04 2.44 9.38
CA GLN A 97 4.29 3.18 9.18
C GLN A 97 4.27 4.58 9.83
N GLY A 98 3.14 4.94 10.44
CA GLY A 98 2.85 6.18 11.16
C GLY A 98 3.18 7.47 10.41
N GLY A 99 2.73 7.56 9.16
CA GLY A 99 2.54 8.83 8.43
C GLY A 99 1.19 9.47 8.77
N ALA A 100 1.04 10.77 8.50
CA ALA A 100 -0.25 11.45 8.63
C ALA A 100 -1.27 10.84 7.66
N LEU A 101 -2.45 10.48 8.16
CA LEU A 101 -3.45 9.65 7.45
C LEU A 101 -4.38 10.45 6.54
N ALA A 102 -4.22 11.76 6.56
CA ALA A 102 -5.04 12.69 5.84
C ALA A 102 -4.19 13.92 5.52
N LEU A 103 -4.36 14.44 4.31
CA LEU A 103 -3.84 15.75 3.91
C LEU A 103 -4.67 16.86 4.60
N ASP A 104 -4.64 16.87 5.93
CA ASP A 104 -5.41 17.79 6.79
C ASP A 104 -4.55 19.01 7.17
N ASP A 105 -3.87 19.61 6.19
CA ASP A 105 -3.10 20.84 6.37
C ASP A 105 -4.02 22.06 6.21
N PRO A 106 -4.09 22.98 7.19
CA PRO A 106 -4.92 24.18 7.10
C PRO A 106 -4.68 25.05 5.85
N ARG A 107 -3.46 25.04 5.30
CA ARG A 107 -3.11 25.77 4.05
C ARG A 107 -3.88 25.24 2.84
N LEU A 108 -4.32 24.00 2.89
CA LEU A 108 -5.00 23.28 1.80
C LEU A 108 -6.53 23.29 1.96
N ALA A 109 -7.04 23.80 3.09
CA ALA A 109 -8.44 23.73 3.46
C ALA A 109 -9.35 24.39 2.40
N GLY A 110 -10.42 23.66 2.02
CA GLY A 110 -11.42 24.12 1.06
C GLY A 110 -11.01 24.08 -0.41
N ARG A 111 -9.73 23.80 -0.72
CA ARG A 111 -9.22 23.74 -2.11
C ARG A 111 -8.56 22.41 -2.48
N LEU A 112 -8.18 21.61 -1.50
CA LEU A 112 -7.82 20.20 -1.68
C LEU A 112 -9.01 19.31 -1.30
N ARG A 113 -9.27 18.29 -2.13
CA ARG A 113 -10.25 17.23 -1.85
C ARG A 113 -9.59 15.88 -2.02
N VAL A 114 -9.63 15.06 -0.98
CA VAL A 114 -9.05 13.71 -1.00
C VAL A 114 -10.14 12.70 -0.70
N VAL A 115 -10.27 11.69 -1.56
CA VAL A 115 -11.16 10.55 -1.37
C VAL A 115 -10.34 9.28 -1.43
N TYR A 116 -10.54 8.44 -0.42
CA TYR A 116 -9.97 7.11 -0.32
C TYR A 116 -11.02 6.09 -0.81
N ASP A 117 -10.80 5.58 -2.02
CA ASP A 117 -11.75 4.74 -2.75
C ASP A 117 -11.56 3.26 -2.40
N GLY A 118 -12.58 2.71 -1.73
CA GLY A 118 -12.77 1.29 -1.47
C GLY A 118 -13.61 0.60 -2.55
N GLY A 119 -13.57 1.13 -3.76
CA GLY A 119 -14.32 0.66 -4.91
C GLY A 119 -13.71 -0.57 -5.57
N THR A 120 -12.61 -1.15 -5.14
CA THR A 120 -12.03 -2.33 -5.82
C THR A 120 -12.72 -3.64 -5.43
N PRO A 121 -12.73 -4.66 -6.31
CA PRO A 121 -13.05 -6.04 -5.92
C PRO A 121 -12.10 -6.58 -4.85
N LEU A 122 -12.48 -7.68 -4.20
CA LEU A 122 -11.66 -8.34 -3.19
C LEU A 122 -10.32 -8.81 -3.80
N GLY A 123 -9.20 -8.47 -3.14
CA GLY A 123 -7.84 -8.72 -3.64
C GLY A 123 -7.34 -7.76 -4.72
N GLY A 124 -8.18 -6.86 -5.20
CA GLY A 124 -7.81 -5.79 -6.15
C GLY A 124 -7.52 -4.46 -5.45
N SER A 125 -6.85 -3.57 -6.17
CA SER A 125 -6.43 -2.24 -5.73
C SER A 125 -6.68 -1.17 -6.80
N HIS A 126 -6.68 0.08 -6.37
CA HIS A 126 -6.59 1.19 -7.32
C HIS A 126 -5.13 1.49 -7.58
N HIS A 127 -4.66 1.10 -8.76
CA HIS A 127 -3.24 1.06 -9.07
C HIS A 127 -2.81 2.04 -10.17
N GLN A 128 -3.75 2.82 -10.72
CA GLN A 128 -3.47 3.96 -11.58
C GLN A 128 -2.71 5.05 -10.82
N LYS A 129 -1.62 5.56 -11.42
CA LYS A 129 -0.95 6.79 -10.98
C LYS A 129 -1.04 7.81 -12.09
N LEU A 130 -1.98 8.73 -11.95
CA LEU A 130 -2.23 9.78 -12.93
C LEU A 130 -2.12 11.14 -12.24
N VAL A 131 -1.52 12.10 -12.93
CA VAL A 131 -1.62 13.53 -12.60
C VAL A 131 -2.10 14.24 -13.86
N VAL A 132 -3.28 14.85 -13.83
CA VAL A 132 -3.88 15.56 -14.96
C VAL A 132 -4.09 17.02 -14.56
N ILE A 133 -3.63 17.94 -15.40
CA ILE A 133 -3.59 19.37 -15.12
C ILE A 133 -4.39 20.08 -16.19
N ASP A 134 -5.51 20.70 -15.78
CA ASP A 134 -6.43 21.43 -16.65
C ASP A 134 -6.87 20.68 -17.93
N ASP A 135 -6.82 19.35 -17.93
CA ASP A 135 -7.05 18.49 -19.11
C ASP A 135 -6.09 18.73 -20.30
N VAL A 136 -5.05 19.55 -20.14
CA VAL A 136 -4.12 19.90 -21.23
C VAL A 136 -2.78 19.20 -21.14
N VAL A 137 -2.36 18.78 -19.96
CA VAL A 137 -1.16 17.94 -19.76
C VAL A 137 -1.45 16.87 -18.71
N ALA A 138 -0.93 15.67 -18.94
CA ALA A 138 -1.10 14.54 -18.05
C ALA A 138 0.17 13.70 -17.94
N PHE A 139 0.32 13.08 -16.77
CA PHE A 139 1.39 12.13 -16.46
C PHE A 139 0.77 10.77 -16.13
N CYS A 140 1.31 9.70 -16.70
CA CYS A 140 0.86 8.33 -16.51
C CYS A 140 2.06 7.37 -16.40
N GLY A 141 2.07 6.48 -15.40
CA GLY A 141 3.14 5.50 -15.23
C GLY A 141 3.17 4.84 -13.85
N GLY A 142 4.38 4.54 -13.36
CA GLY A 142 4.60 3.78 -12.12
C GLY A 142 4.71 4.59 -10.83
N LEU A 143 4.92 5.92 -10.89
CA LEU A 143 5.27 6.75 -9.73
C LEU A 143 4.06 7.34 -9.00
N ASP A 144 3.93 6.99 -7.73
CA ASP A 144 3.06 7.67 -6.76
C ASP A 144 3.73 8.96 -6.20
N LEU A 145 2.93 9.93 -5.77
CA LEU A 145 3.39 11.04 -4.91
C LEU A 145 3.59 10.53 -3.47
N ALA A 146 4.61 9.69 -3.27
CA ALA A 146 4.84 8.97 -2.03
C ALA A 146 6.33 8.77 -1.71
N ALA A 147 6.64 8.45 -0.45
CA ALA A 147 8.01 8.24 -0.01
C ALA A 147 8.71 7.09 -0.78
N GLY A 148 10.01 7.24 -0.99
CA GLY A 148 10.85 6.24 -1.67
C GLY A 148 10.64 6.13 -3.17
N ARG A 149 10.09 7.18 -3.79
CA ARG A 149 9.96 7.33 -5.24
C ARG A 149 10.97 8.31 -5.82
N PHE A 150 11.51 9.21 -5.01
CA PHE A 150 12.59 10.12 -5.45
C PHE A 150 13.86 9.31 -5.69
N ASP A 151 14.42 9.43 -6.89
CA ASP A 151 15.76 9.00 -7.25
C ASP A 151 16.19 9.73 -8.54
N THR A 152 17.44 9.53 -8.94
CA THR A 152 18.04 10.04 -10.17
C THR A 152 18.65 8.88 -10.95
N PRO A 153 18.91 9.01 -12.27
CA PRO A 153 19.55 7.96 -13.07
C PRO A 153 20.95 7.54 -12.56
N ALA A 154 21.58 8.37 -11.71
CA ALA A 154 22.84 8.02 -11.05
C ALA A 154 22.68 6.93 -9.98
N HIS A 155 21.48 6.73 -9.44
CA HIS A 155 21.11 5.73 -8.42
C HIS A 155 22.13 5.57 -7.29
N ARG A 156 22.83 6.64 -6.90
CA ARG A 156 23.99 6.58 -6.00
C ARG A 156 23.65 5.75 -4.77
N VAL A 157 24.50 4.80 -4.36
CA VAL A 157 24.21 3.94 -3.19
C VAL A 157 23.79 4.74 -1.96
N VAL A 158 24.47 5.85 -1.70
CA VAL A 158 24.11 6.84 -0.68
C VAL A 158 23.74 8.13 -1.39
N ASP A 159 22.47 8.52 -1.29
CA ASP A 159 21.99 9.83 -1.69
C ASP A 159 21.28 10.46 -0.49
N THR A 160 21.81 11.57 0.00
CA THR A 160 21.27 12.30 1.17
C THR A 160 19.88 12.88 0.91
N ARG A 161 19.47 12.93 -0.35
CA ARG A 161 18.13 13.37 -0.79
C ARG A 161 17.10 12.25 -0.76
N ARG A 162 17.53 10.98 -0.80
CA ARG A 162 16.61 9.83 -0.68
C ARG A 162 16.34 9.52 0.79
N VAL A 163 15.35 10.21 1.34
CA VAL A 163 14.96 10.12 2.75
C VAL A 163 13.48 9.78 2.90
N SER A 164 13.17 9.02 3.95
CA SER A 164 11.80 8.84 4.42
C SER A 164 11.28 10.10 5.11
N ALA A 165 9.96 10.22 5.25
CA ALA A 165 9.30 11.27 6.04
C ALA A 165 9.85 11.39 7.48
N ARG A 166 10.49 10.34 8.01
CA ARG A 166 11.09 10.28 9.35
C ARG A 166 12.61 10.50 9.38
N GLY A 167 13.23 10.87 8.26
CA GLY A 167 14.65 11.21 8.18
C GLY A 167 15.63 10.04 8.03
N GLY A 168 15.15 8.83 7.74
CA GLY A 168 16.03 7.67 7.45
C GLY A 168 16.31 7.48 5.95
N PRO A 169 17.49 6.97 5.55
CA PRO A 169 17.85 6.78 4.14
C PRO A 169 16.97 5.73 3.46
N LEU A 170 16.70 5.93 2.17
CA LEU A 170 15.93 5.02 1.33
C LEU A 170 16.79 4.39 0.22
N PRO A 171 16.55 3.11 -0.12
CA PRO A 171 17.31 2.42 -1.15
C PRO A 171 17.03 3.02 -2.54
N PRO A 172 17.94 2.80 -3.52
CA PRO A 172 17.72 3.19 -4.90
C PRO A 172 16.43 2.62 -5.49
N PHE A 173 15.80 3.40 -6.36
CA PHE A 173 14.50 3.13 -6.93
C PHE A 173 14.46 3.64 -8.37
N HIS A 174 14.10 2.76 -9.29
CA HIS A 174 13.98 3.09 -10.71
C HIS A 174 12.54 2.97 -11.17
N ASP A 175 12.04 3.97 -11.89
CA ASP A 175 10.68 3.98 -12.43
C ASP A 175 10.55 4.94 -13.61
N VAL A 176 9.43 4.83 -14.33
CA VAL A 176 9.21 5.60 -15.56
C VAL A 176 7.78 6.13 -15.62
N MET A 177 7.66 7.37 -16.08
CA MET A 177 6.40 8.05 -16.38
C MET A 177 6.37 8.50 -17.84
N MET A 178 5.17 8.61 -18.42
CA MET A 178 4.96 9.26 -19.71
C MET A 178 4.15 10.54 -19.49
N MET A 179 4.67 11.64 -20.01
CA MET A 179 3.98 12.93 -20.09
C MET A 179 3.38 13.08 -21.48
N VAL A 180 2.11 13.45 -21.53
CA VAL A 180 1.34 13.67 -22.77
C VAL A 180 0.49 14.92 -22.64
N ASP A 181 0.12 15.51 -23.78
CA ASP A 181 -0.79 16.65 -23.84
C ASP A 181 -2.04 16.37 -24.70
N GLY A 182 -2.84 17.42 -24.92
CA GLY A 182 -3.93 17.41 -25.90
C GLY A 182 -5.01 16.37 -25.60
N GLU A 183 -5.44 15.66 -26.64
CA GLU A 183 -6.53 14.68 -26.54
C GLU A 183 -6.25 13.57 -25.52
N ALA A 184 -4.99 13.16 -25.37
CA ALA A 184 -4.61 12.13 -24.41
C ALA A 184 -4.78 12.63 -22.97
N ALA A 185 -4.34 13.86 -22.68
CA ALA A 185 -4.52 14.47 -21.37
C ALA A 185 -6.01 14.67 -21.02
N ALA A 186 -6.81 15.13 -21.97
CA ALA A 186 -8.25 15.31 -21.79
C ALA A 186 -8.98 13.99 -21.53
N ALA A 187 -8.61 12.92 -22.24
CA ALA A 187 -9.16 11.59 -22.04
C ALA A 187 -8.80 11.01 -20.65
N LEU A 188 -7.56 11.21 -20.18
CA LEU A 188 -7.17 10.85 -18.82
C LEU A 188 -7.94 11.67 -17.78
N GLY A 189 -8.16 12.97 -18.01
CA GLY A 189 -9.01 13.80 -17.15
C GLY A 189 -10.44 13.28 -17.06
N GLN A 190 -11.03 12.87 -18.20
CA GLN A 190 -12.34 12.23 -18.24
C GLN A 190 -12.36 10.93 -17.42
N LEU A 191 -11.33 10.09 -17.53
CA LEU A 191 -11.20 8.87 -16.75
C LEU A 191 -11.18 9.17 -15.23
N VAL A 192 -10.40 10.15 -14.79
CA VAL A 192 -10.35 10.52 -13.36
C VAL A 192 -11.70 11.01 -12.87
N ARG A 193 -12.43 11.82 -13.66
CA ARG A 193 -13.77 12.29 -13.31
C ARG A 193 -14.83 11.18 -13.29
N GLU A 194 -14.79 10.25 -14.24
CA GLU A 194 -15.67 9.07 -14.27
C GLU A 194 -15.49 8.25 -12.98
N ARG A 195 -14.24 8.06 -12.57
CA ARG A 195 -13.90 7.34 -11.35
C ARG A 195 -14.31 8.09 -10.09
N TRP A 196 -14.08 9.39 -10.05
CA TRP A 196 -14.51 10.23 -8.94
C TRP A 196 -16.02 10.13 -8.75
N TRP A 197 -16.80 10.20 -9.84
CA TRP A 197 -18.25 10.00 -9.80
C TRP A 197 -18.61 8.62 -9.24
N ARG A 198 -17.95 7.54 -9.68
CA ARG A 198 -18.19 6.19 -9.15
C ARG A 198 -17.88 6.05 -7.66
N ALA A 199 -16.84 6.72 -7.18
CA ALA A 199 -16.42 6.66 -5.78
C ALA A 199 -17.30 7.52 -4.85
N THR A 200 -17.80 8.66 -5.33
CA THR A 200 -18.40 9.70 -4.48
C THR A 200 -19.87 9.99 -4.78
N GLY A 201 -20.34 9.67 -5.99
CA GLY A 201 -21.63 10.14 -6.51
C GLY A 201 -21.66 11.63 -6.84
N GLU A 202 -20.51 12.30 -6.89
CA GLU A 202 -20.39 13.72 -7.22
C GLU A 202 -19.73 13.91 -8.59
N ALA A 203 -20.26 14.81 -9.41
CA ALA A 203 -19.66 15.15 -10.70
C ALA A 203 -18.66 16.29 -10.51
N LEU A 204 -17.43 16.08 -10.96
CA LEU A 204 -16.45 17.16 -11.10
C LEU A 204 -16.65 17.85 -12.45
N PRO A 205 -16.66 19.19 -12.49
CA PRO A 205 -16.71 19.92 -13.76
C PRO A 205 -15.42 19.67 -14.56
N ALA A 206 -15.56 19.66 -15.89
CA ALA A 206 -14.41 19.85 -16.77
C ALA A 206 -13.96 21.33 -16.70
N PRO A 207 -12.67 21.62 -16.89
CA PRO A 207 -12.19 22.99 -16.93
C PRO A 207 -12.67 23.68 -18.21
N GLY A 208 -12.58 25.01 -18.26
CA GLY A 208 -12.74 25.74 -19.51
C GLY A 208 -11.64 25.37 -20.54
N PRO A 209 -11.80 25.72 -21.83
CA PRO A 209 -10.73 25.58 -22.81
C PRO A 209 -9.47 26.33 -22.39
N ARG A 210 -8.30 25.68 -22.48
CA ARG A 210 -7.01 26.21 -22.03
C ARG A 210 -5.94 26.13 -23.10
N ALA A 211 -4.96 27.04 -23.00
CA ALA A 211 -3.74 26.95 -23.79
C ALA A 211 -2.96 25.69 -23.38
N PRO A 212 -2.27 25.02 -24.32
CA PRO A 212 -1.42 23.88 -23.99
C PRO A 212 -0.36 24.26 -22.94
N ILE A 213 -0.20 23.41 -21.94
CA ILE A 213 0.88 23.50 -20.95
C ILE A 213 1.94 22.48 -21.31
N TRP A 214 3.21 22.89 -21.30
CA TRP A 214 4.34 21.98 -21.38
C TRP A 214 5.44 22.51 -20.45
N PRO A 215 5.89 21.76 -19.43
CA PRO A 215 6.93 22.20 -18.52
C PRO A 215 8.20 22.70 -19.23
N GLU A 216 8.77 23.80 -18.74
CA GLU A 216 10.03 24.32 -19.26
C GLU A 216 11.19 23.37 -18.98
N GLY A 217 12.03 23.13 -20.00
CA GLY A 217 13.18 22.23 -19.91
C GLY A 217 12.85 20.76 -20.18
N GLU A 218 11.59 20.36 -20.05
CA GLU A 218 11.13 19.07 -20.55
C GLU A 218 11.01 19.17 -22.08
N GLY A 219 12.05 18.82 -22.84
CA GLY A 219 11.96 18.84 -24.31
C GLY A 219 10.76 18.04 -24.84
N ILE A 220 10.33 18.29 -26.08
CA ILE A 220 9.34 17.41 -26.72
C ILE A 220 10.10 16.21 -27.28
N GLN A 221 9.75 14.98 -26.86
CA GLN A 221 10.42 13.77 -27.38
C GLN A 221 9.78 13.34 -28.69
N TRP A 222 8.45 13.26 -28.72
CA TRP A 222 7.67 13.01 -29.93
C TRP A 222 6.62 14.11 -30.08
N SER A 223 6.37 14.50 -31.33
CA SER A 223 5.32 15.45 -31.69
C SER A 223 4.42 14.81 -32.75
N ASP A 224 3.11 15.02 -32.63
CA ASP A 224 2.12 14.52 -33.61
C ASP A 224 2.11 12.98 -33.70
N VAL A 225 2.06 12.31 -32.54
CA VAL A 225 2.00 10.84 -32.45
C VAL A 225 0.63 10.34 -32.00
N ARG A 226 0.30 9.11 -32.42
CA ARG A 226 -0.88 8.39 -31.94
C ARG A 226 -0.61 7.71 -30.60
N VAL A 227 -1.54 7.90 -29.66
CA VAL A 227 -1.47 7.33 -28.32
C VAL A 227 -2.70 6.50 -28.04
N GLY A 228 -2.51 5.19 -27.89
CA GLY A 228 -3.52 4.29 -27.37
C GLY A 228 -3.58 4.37 -25.84
N ILE A 229 -4.77 4.66 -25.29
CA ILE A 229 -5.03 4.60 -23.85
C ILE A 229 -5.66 3.26 -23.54
N SER A 230 -5.03 2.45 -22.70
CA SER A 230 -5.50 1.09 -22.38
C SER A 230 -5.78 0.95 -20.89
N LEU A 231 -6.91 0.33 -20.54
CA LEU A 231 -7.42 0.27 -19.18
C LEU A 231 -7.66 -1.17 -18.71
N THR A 232 -7.33 -1.44 -17.45
CA THR A 232 -7.95 -2.50 -16.66
C THR A 232 -8.98 -1.85 -15.74
N ASP A 233 -10.23 -2.30 -15.79
CA ASP A 233 -11.27 -1.86 -14.88
C ASP A 233 -12.29 -2.98 -14.64
N PRO A 234 -12.16 -3.75 -13.55
CA PRO A 234 -13.05 -4.87 -13.27
C PRO A 234 -14.50 -4.47 -12.97
N LYS A 235 -14.75 -3.18 -12.68
CA LYS A 235 -16.09 -2.68 -12.34
C LYS A 235 -16.81 -1.99 -13.50
N ALA A 236 -16.11 -1.75 -14.61
CA ALA A 236 -16.76 -1.32 -15.84
C ALA A 236 -17.78 -2.39 -16.30
N GLN A 237 -18.76 -1.98 -17.09
CA GLN A 237 -19.74 -2.89 -17.68
C GLN A 237 -19.75 -2.74 -19.20
N PRO A 238 -19.21 -3.72 -19.96
CA PRO A 238 -18.48 -4.90 -19.48
C PRO A 238 -17.14 -4.53 -18.81
N PRO A 239 -16.52 -5.44 -18.01
CA PRO A 239 -15.21 -5.20 -17.43
C PRO A 239 -14.16 -4.88 -18.50
N ARG A 240 -13.37 -3.82 -18.29
CA ARG A 240 -12.29 -3.43 -19.22
C ARG A 240 -11.08 -4.33 -18.94
N ARG A 241 -10.60 -5.03 -19.98
CA ARG A 241 -9.35 -5.85 -19.97
C ARG A 241 -8.41 -5.48 -21.10
N GLN A 242 -8.48 -4.23 -21.53
CA GLN A 242 -7.76 -3.74 -22.70
C GLN A 242 -6.25 -3.89 -22.54
N VAL A 243 -5.73 -3.66 -21.33
CA VAL A 243 -4.29 -3.82 -21.01
C VAL A 243 -3.82 -5.24 -21.30
N GLN A 244 -4.60 -6.26 -20.90
CA GLN A 244 -4.28 -7.65 -21.18
C GLN A 244 -4.19 -7.91 -22.68
N THR A 245 -5.22 -7.49 -23.42
CA THR A 245 -5.27 -7.64 -24.87
C THR A 245 -4.11 -6.91 -25.54
N LEU A 246 -3.80 -5.69 -25.10
CA LEU A 246 -2.70 -4.89 -25.64
C LEU A 246 -1.34 -5.55 -25.42
N PHE A 247 -1.07 -6.10 -24.23
CA PHE A 247 0.17 -6.85 -23.99
C PHE A 247 0.29 -8.06 -24.92
N VAL A 248 -0.79 -8.82 -25.08
CA VAL A 248 -0.81 -9.99 -25.97
C VAL A 248 -0.55 -9.56 -27.42
N ASP A 249 -1.23 -8.53 -27.88
CA ASP A 249 -1.08 -7.98 -29.24
C ASP A 249 0.34 -7.44 -29.49
N LEU A 250 0.92 -6.72 -28.52
CA LEU A 250 2.29 -6.21 -28.60
C LEU A 250 3.34 -7.33 -28.66
N ILE A 251 3.21 -8.36 -27.82
CA ILE A 251 4.14 -9.50 -27.83
C ILE A 251 3.98 -10.30 -29.14
N HIS A 252 2.75 -10.43 -29.66
CA HIS A 252 2.53 -11.06 -30.96
C HIS A 252 3.10 -10.25 -32.13
N ALA A 253 3.02 -8.93 -32.06
CA ALA A 253 3.51 -8.04 -33.10
C ALA A 253 5.04 -7.91 -33.14
N ALA A 254 5.75 -8.30 -32.07
CA ALA A 254 7.20 -8.23 -31.98
C ALA A 254 7.89 -9.15 -33.00
N GLN A 255 8.78 -8.58 -33.80
CA GLN A 255 9.52 -9.27 -34.87
C GLN A 255 11.02 -9.36 -34.58
N ASP A 256 11.64 -8.26 -34.15
CA ASP A 256 13.09 -8.15 -33.99
C ASP A 256 13.51 -8.13 -32.53
N ARG A 257 12.86 -7.28 -31.71
CA ARG A 257 13.24 -7.05 -30.32
C ARG A 257 12.06 -6.62 -29.45
N LEU A 258 12.02 -7.20 -28.26
CA LEU A 258 11.09 -6.88 -27.19
C LEU A 258 11.91 -6.53 -25.94
N TYR A 259 11.92 -5.25 -25.58
CA TYR A 259 12.51 -4.76 -24.35
C TYR A 259 11.43 -4.48 -23.32
N VAL A 260 11.61 -4.97 -22.10
CA VAL A 260 10.64 -4.84 -21.01
C VAL A 260 11.36 -4.47 -19.74
N GLU A 261 10.82 -3.48 -19.03
CA GLU A 261 11.08 -3.31 -17.61
C GLU A 261 9.77 -3.54 -16.84
N ASN A 262 9.80 -4.45 -15.88
CA ASN A 262 8.61 -4.70 -15.07
C ASN A 262 8.92 -5.15 -13.65
N GLN A 263 8.22 -4.54 -12.69
CA GLN A 263 8.28 -4.95 -11.28
C GLN A 263 7.96 -6.44 -11.08
N TYR A 264 7.01 -6.98 -11.84
CA TYR A 264 6.58 -8.37 -11.71
C TYR A 264 6.49 -9.06 -13.06
N LEU A 265 6.83 -10.35 -13.08
CA LEU A 265 6.55 -11.28 -14.16
C LEU A 265 5.94 -12.55 -13.56
N THR A 266 4.62 -12.56 -13.43
CA THR A 266 3.85 -13.66 -12.81
C THR A 266 2.64 -14.09 -13.63
N SER A 267 2.30 -13.37 -14.70
CA SER A 267 1.19 -13.73 -15.59
C SER A 267 1.52 -14.95 -16.46
N ARG A 268 0.85 -16.07 -16.17
CA ARG A 268 0.91 -17.28 -17.01
C ARG A 268 0.42 -17.04 -18.44
N ALA A 269 -0.61 -16.20 -18.60
CA ALA A 269 -1.17 -15.88 -19.92
C ALA A 269 -0.13 -15.21 -20.82
N LEU A 270 0.60 -14.22 -20.30
CA LEU A 270 1.64 -13.54 -21.05
C LEU A 270 2.87 -14.44 -21.28
N ALA A 271 3.22 -15.29 -20.30
CA ALA A 271 4.31 -16.26 -20.47
C ALA A 271 4.06 -17.27 -21.61
N VAL A 272 2.81 -17.67 -21.86
CA VAL A 272 2.45 -18.54 -23.00
C VAL A 272 2.75 -17.84 -24.33
N VAL A 273 2.41 -16.56 -24.44
CA VAL A 273 2.64 -15.79 -25.66
C VAL A 273 4.14 -15.55 -25.89
N MET A 274 4.89 -15.19 -24.84
CA MET A 274 6.34 -15.06 -24.92
C MET A 274 7.04 -16.39 -25.24
N GLU A 275 6.57 -17.50 -24.69
CA GLU A 275 7.07 -18.84 -25.02
C GLU A 275 6.88 -19.18 -26.50
N ALA A 276 5.73 -18.82 -27.08
CA ALA A 276 5.49 -19.02 -28.50
C ALA A 276 6.49 -18.23 -29.36
N GLN A 277 6.77 -16.97 -28.99
CA GLN A 277 7.77 -16.14 -29.68
C GLN A 277 9.19 -16.73 -29.56
N LEU A 278 9.58 -17.17 -28.37
CA LEU A 278 10.91 -17.77 -28.15
C LEU A 278 11.11 -19.08 -28.92
N LYS A 279 10.04 -19.86 -29.13
CA LYS A 279 10.08 -21.12 -29.90
C LYS A 279 10.06 -20.93 -31.41
N ALA A 280 9.55 -19.82 -31.91
CA ALA A 280 9.49 -19.55 -33.34
C ALA A 280 10.91 -19.42 -33.92
N THR A 281 11.16 -19.97 -35.10
CA THR A 281 12.49 -19.86 -35.74
C THR A 281 12.89 -18.39 -35.90
N GLU A 282 12.00 -17.57 -36.45
CA GLU A 282 12.15 -16.14 -36.72
C GLU A 282 11.38 -15.28 -35.69
N GLY A 283 11.64 -15.49 -34.40
CA GLY A 283 11.11 -14.67 -33.30
C GLY A 283 12.08 -13.57 -32.81
N PRO A 284 11.58 -12.63 -32.00
CA PRO A 284 12.35 -11.49 -31.51
C PRO A 284 13.37 -11.86 -30.43
N GLU A 285 14.34 -10.97 -30.20
CA GLU A 285 15.15 -10.94 -28.98
C GLU A 285 14.35 -10.39 -27.80
N LEU A 286 14.42 -11.03 -26.63
CA LEU A 286 13.69 -10.63 -25.43
C LEU A 286 14.67 -10.21 -24.33
N LEU A 287 14.65 -8.94 -23.94
CA LEU A 287 15.36 -8.44 -22.76
C LEU A 287 14.34 -7.97 -21.73
N ILE A 288 14.22 -8.70 -20.61
CA ILE A 288 13.30 -8.38 -19.52
C ILE A 288 14.11 -8.03 -18.28
N VAL A 289 13.96 -6.80 -17.80
CA VAL A 289 14.59 -6.26 -16.61
C VAL A 289 13.56 -6.14 -15.49
N GLY A 290 13.89 -6.60 -14.28
CA GLY A 290 13.03 -6.49 -13.11
C GLY A 290 13.82 -6.40 -11.81
N PRO A 291 13.17 -6.30 -10.65
CA PRO A 291 13.85 -6.19 -9.37
C PRO A 291 14.46 -7.53 -8.94
N GLU A 292 15.58 -7.53 -8.20
CA GLU A 292 16.19 -8.75 -7.65
C GLU A 292 15.17 -9.57 -6.85
N HIS A 293 14.42 -8.91 -5.97
CA HIS A 293 13.39 -9.52 -5.13
C HIS A 293 12.12 -8.65 -5.11
N PRO A 294 10.92 -9.28 -5.09
CA PRO A 294 9.67 -8.58 -4.77
C PRO A 294 9.76 -7.89 -3.40
N ARG A 295 9.26 -6.65 -3.27
CA ARG A 295 9.18 -5.97 -1.97
C ARG A 295 8.11 -6.59 -1.07
N GLY A 296 8.48 -6.88 0.18
CA GLY A 296 7.57 -7.33 1.24
C GLY A 296 7.76 -8.82 1.61
N PRO A 297 7.69 -9.20 2.90
CA PRO A 297 8.04 -10.56 3.34
C PRO A 297 7.24 -11.68 2.67
N LEU A 298 5.94 -11.47 2.42
CA LEU A 298 5.06 -12.46 1.79
C LEU A 298 5.14 -12.43 0.27
N ALA A 299 5.22 -11.24 -0.33
CA ALA A 299 5.44 -11.10 -1.77
C ALA A 299 6.76 -11.77 -2.19
N GLY A 300 7.82 -11.64 -1.39
CA GLY A 300 9.09 -12.32 -1.64
C GLY A 300 8.98 -13.84 -1.73
N VAL A 301 8.08 -14.45 -0.95
CA VAL A 301 7.85 -15.91 -0.96
C VAL A 301 6.89 -16.31 -2.09
N THR A 302 5.75 -15.65 -2.25
CA THR A 302 4.70 -16.08 -3.20
C THR A 302 4.97 -15.60 -4.63
N VAL A 303 5.20 -14.30 -4.81
CA VAL A 303 5.52 -13.69 -6.12
C VAL A 303 6.88 -14.17 -6.61
N GLY A 304 7.86 -14.23 -5.71
CA GLY A 304 9.21 -14.69 -6.06
C GLY A 304 9.18 -16.09 -6.68
N LEU A 305 8.36 -16.96 -6.12
CA LEU A 305 8.18 -18.33 -6.56
C LEU A 305 7.43 -18.46 -7.89
N ALA A 306 6.30 -17.75 -8.04
CA ALA A 306 5.57 -17.69 -9.30
C ALA A 306 6.47 -17.19 -10.44
N ARG A 307 7.24 -16.13 -10.16
CA ARG A 307 8.22 -15.55 -11.09
C ARG A 307 9.29 -16.55 -11.51
N TRP A 308 9.88 -17.28 -10.56
CA TRP A 308 10.91 -18.28 -10.85
C TRP A 308 10.42 -19.39 -11.79
N ARG A 309 9.18 -19.86 -11.62
CA ARG A 309 8.59 -20.87 -12.49
C ARG A 309 8.42 -20.39 -13.92
N LEU A 310 7.99 -19.12 -14.09
CA LEU A 310 7.89 -18.52 -15.41
C LEU A 310 9.26 -18.30 -16.04
N PHE A 311 10.25 -17.88 -15.27
CA PHE A 311 11.64 -17.76 -15.76
C PHE A 311 12.16 -19.10 -16.30
N ASP A 312 11.99 -20.18 -15.54
CA ASP A 312 12.40 -21.52 -15.98
C ASP A 312 11.62 -21.99 -17.22
N ARG A 313 10.33 -21.67 -17.31
CA ARG A 313 9.51 -21.96 -18.50
C ARG A 313 10.04 -21.24 -19.74
N LEU A 314 10.29 -19.94 -19.65
CA LEU A 314 10.79 -19.14 -20.76
C LEU A 314 12.20 -19.58 -21.18
N ARG A 315 13.09 -19.88 -20.23
CA ARG A 315 14.43 -20.41 -20.53
C ARG A 315 14.40 -21.75 -21.28
N ARG A 316 13.49 -22.65 -20.90
CA ARG A 316 13.32 -23.93 -21.62
C ARG A 316 12.74 -23.73 -23.02
N ALA A 317 11.97 -22.66 -23.23
CA ALA A 317 11.41 -22.30 -24.53
C ALA A 317 12.45 -21.66 -25.47
N ASP A 318 13.43 -20.95 -24.92
CA ASP A 318 14.45 -20.22 -25.68
C ASP A 318 15.52 -21.14 -26.29
N ARG A 319 15.17 -21.79 -27.40
CA ARG A 319 16.08 -22.64 -28.17
C ARG A 319 17.13 -21.86 -28.95
N HIS A 320 16.86 -20.57 -29.17
CA HIS A 320 17.65 -19.70 -30.05
C HIS A 320 18.56 -18.73 -29.28
N LYS A 321 18.62 -18.84 -27.94
CA LYS A 321 19.44 -18.01 -27.04
C LYS A 321 19.11 -16.50 -27.10
N ARG A 322 17.85 -16.18 -27.40
CA ARG A 322 17.33 -14.82 -27.58
C ARG A 322 16.77 -14.18 -26.31
N LEU A 323 16.70 -14.91 -25.19
CA LEU A 323 16.14 -14.43 -23.92
C LEU A 323 17.23 -13.95 -22.95
N ARG A 324 17.05 -12.78 -22.37
CA ARG A 324 17.79 -12.29 -21.19
C ARG A 324 16.79 -11.84 -20.12
N LEU A 325 16.89 -12.48 -18.95
CA LEU A 325 16.15 -12.12 -17.75
C LEU A 325 17.14 -11.53 -16.76
N MET A 326 17.03 -10.23 -16.48
CA MET A 326 18.08 -9.45 -15.81
C MET A 326 17.51 -8.61 -14.66
N TRP A 327 18.38 -8.26 -13.71
CA TRP A 327 18.11 -7.24 -12.71
C TRP A 327 19.33 -6.32 -12.55
N PRO A 328 19.14 -5.02 -12.29
CA PRO A 328 20.24 -4.07 -12.10
C PRO A 328 20.78 -4.08 -10.68
N VAL A 329 22.11 -4.04 -10.56
CA VAL A 329 22.83 -3.82 -9.31
C VAL A 329 23.54 -2.46 -9.37
N VAL A 330 23.43 -1.68 -8.31
CA VAL A 330 24.11 -0.38 -8.17
C VAL A 330 25.54 -0.55 -7.65
N SER A 331 25.74 -1.51 -6.74
CA SER A 331 27.07 -1.87 -6.25
C SER A 331 27.09 -3.33 -5.85
N ARG A 332 27.82 -4.14 -6.61
CA ARG A 332 28.11 -5.55 -6.28
C ARG A 332 28.92 -5.65 -5.01
N ALA A 333 29.92 -4.79 -4.85
CA ALA A 333 30.80 -4.77 -3.68
C ALA A 333 30.01 -4.55 -2.37
N ARG A 334 28.93 -3.75 -2.42
CA ARG A 334 28.06 -3.47 -1.27
C ARG A 334 26.77 -4.29 -1.24
N GLY A 335 26.51 -5.11 -2.25
CA GLY A 335 25.27 -5.89 -2.37
C GLY A 335 24.01 -5.00 -2.49
N VAL A 336 24.10 -3.87 -3.20
CA VAL A 336 22.99 -2.91 -3.34
C VAL A 336 22.33 -3.07 -4.70
N ALA A 337 21.17 -3.71 -4.71
CA ALA A 337 20.32 -3.82 -5.89
C ALA A 337 19.55 -2.52 -6.18
N LEU A 338 19.30 -2.27 -7.46
CA LEU A 338 18.36 -1.24 -7.89
C LEU A 338 16.95 -1.83 -7.96
N TYR A 339 16.00 -1.21 -7.27
CA TYR A 339 14.62 -1.69 -7.29
C TYR A 339 13.88 -1.15 -8.53
N VAL A 340 13.73 -1.99 -9.54
CA VAL A 340 12.97 -1.70 -10.76
C VAL A 340 11.47 -1.78 -10.46
N HIS A 341 10.82 -0.62 -10.45
CA HIS A 341 9.37 -0.50 -10.32
C HIS A 341 8.68 -0.12 -11.63
N SER A 342 9.44 0.27 -12.66
CA SER A 342 8.91 0.62 -13.98
C SER A 342 8.00 -0.45 -14.57
N LYS A 343 7.09 -0.01 -15.45
CA LYS A 343 6.25 -0.86 -16.28
C LYS A 343 6.34 -0.39 -17.73
N VAL A 344 7.49 -0.65 -18.34
CA VAL A 344 7.84 -0.22 -19.70
C VAL A 344 7.85 -1.44 -20.63
N MET A 345 7.36 -1.26 -21.85
CA MET A 345 7.54 -2.23 -22.94
C MET A 345 7.83 -1.46 -24.23
N ILE A 346 8.93 -1.80 -24.89
CA ILE A 346 9.32 -1.27 -26.20
C ILE A 346 9.39 -2.43 -27.19
N VAL A 347 8.63 -2.33 -28.28
CA VAL A 347 8.50 -3.39 -29.30
C VAL A 347 9.01 -2.88 -30.64
N ASP A 348 10.08 -3.50 -31.14
CA ASP A 348 10.73 -3.19 -32.42
C ASP A 348 11.06 -1.70 -32.63
N ASP A 349 11.17 -0.94 -31.53
CA ASP A 349 11.24 0.52 -31.54
C ASP A 349 10.05 1.21 -32.28
N ARG A 350 8.95 0.48 -32.49
CA ARG A 350 7.69 0.90 -33.14
C ARG A 350 6.58 1.24 -32.16
N TYR A 351 6.61 0.59 -31.01
CA TYR A 351 5.64 0.83 -29.94
C TYR A 351 6.38 1.09 -28.64
N VAL A 352 5.96 2.12 -27.93
CA VAL A 352 6.48 2.47 -26.60
C VAL A 352 5.31 2.53 -25.65
N ARG A 353 5.25 1.57 -24.72
CA ARG A 353 4.20 1.47 -23.71
C ARG A 353 4.77 1.80 -22.33
N VAL A 354 4.12 2.73 -21.64
CA VAL A 354 4.38 3.12 -20.25
C VAL A 354 3.06 3.20 -19.53
N GLY A 355 2.98 2.66 -18.32
CA GLY A 355 1.73 2.66 -17.57
C GLY A 355 1.91 2.16 -16.14
N SER A 356 0.78 1.81 -15.51
CA SER A 356 0.77 1.29 -14.15
C SER A 356 0.71 -0.24 -14.08
N ALA A 357 0.31 -0.93 -15.16
CA ALA A 357 0.09 -2.36 -15.14
C ALA A 357 1.38 -3.19 -15.13
N ASN A 358 1.48 -4.11 -14.18
CA ASN A 358 2.54 -5.10 -14.13
C ASN A 358 2.25 -6.29 -15.07
N LEU A 359 3.25 -7.11 -15.38
CA LEU A 359 3.05 -8.42 -16.04
C LEU A 359 2.57 -9.47 -15.02
N ALA A 360 1.57 -9.10 -14.22
CA ALA A 360 0.97 -9.87 -13.14
C ALA A 360 -0.52 -10.02 -13.40
N ALA A 361 -1.09 -11.19 -13.08
CA ALA A 361 -2.48 -11.50 -13.39
C ALA A 361 -3.46 -10.48 -12.78
N ARG A 362 -3.16 -10.00 -11.58
CA ARG A 362 -3.91 -8.96 -10.86
C ARG A 362 -3.99 -7.64 -11.63
N SER A 363 -2.89 -7.16 -12.23
CA SER A 363 -2.92 -5.95 -13.07
C SER A 363 -3.75 -6.12 -14.35
N LEU A 364 -3.93 -7.37 -14.81
CA LEU A 364 -4.67 -7.68 -16.03
C LEU A 364 -6.17 -7.88 -15.79
N SER A 365 -6.60 -8.08 -14.54
CA SER A 365 -7.98 -8.49 -14.23
C SER A 365 -8.64 -7.85 -13.02
N ALA A 366 -7.88 -7.53 -11.96
CA ALA A 366 -8.44 -7.22 -10.64
C ALA A 366 -8.08 -5.83 -10.11
N ASP A 367 -6.92 -5.31 -10.49
CA ASP A 367 -6.57 -3.91 -10.24
C ASP A 367 -7.21 -3.02 -11.29
N THR A 368 -7.44 -1.76 -10.93
CA THR A 368 -7.65 -0.74 -11.96
C THR A 368 -6.29 -0.20 -12.40
N GLU A 369 -6.03 -0.23 -13.69
CA GLU A 369 -4.75 0.18 -14.32
C GLU A 369 -4.99 1.15 -15.48
N ALA A 370 -3.97 1.92 -15.85
CA ALA A 370 -3.99 2.76 -17.03
C ALA A 370 -2.59 2.77 -17.67
N ASP A 371 -2.58 2.56 -18.98
CA ASP A 371 -1.38 2.52 -19.79
C ASP A 371 -1.52 3.44 -21.00
N LEU A 372 -0.42 4.07 -21.39
CA LEU A 372 -0.27 4.78 -22.64
C LEU A 372 0.66 3.99 -23.56
N CYS A 373 0.26 3.80 -24.80
CA CYS A 373 1.06 3.15 -25.84
C CYS A 373 1.17 4.06 -27.06
N LEU A 374 2.39 4.44 -27.42
CA LEU A 374 2.67 5.20 -28.64
C LEU A 374 2.75 4.24 -29.83
N GLU A 375 2.16 4.60 -30.97
CA GLU A 375 2.41 3.93 -32.25
C GLU A 375 3.26 4.83 -33.16
N LEU A 376 4.49 4.39 -33.42
CA LEU A 376 5.52 5.18 -34.09
C LEU A 376 5.69 4.71 -35.54
N THR A 377 5.09 5.45 -36.46
CA THR A 377 5.09 5.08 -37.89
C THR A 377 6.27 5.68 -38.64
N ARG A 378 6.72 6.88 -38.26
CA ARG A 378 7.78 7.62 -38.96
C ARG A 378 9.20 7.15 -38.53
N PRO A 379 10.18 7.09 -39.44
CA PRO A 379 11.54 6.65 -39.11
C PRO A 379 12.20 7.47 -37.99
N GLU A 380 11.99 8.78 -37.96
CA GLU A 380 12.52 9.69 -36.93
C GLU A 380 11.96 9.38 -35.53
N ASP A 381 10.67 9.05 -35.44
CA ASP A 381 10.04 8.66 -34.18
C ASP A 381 10.59 7.34 -33.66
N ARG A 382 10.86 6.40 -34.57
CA ARG A 382 11.46 5.10 -34.24
C ARG A 382 12.90 5.26 -33.78
N ALA A 383 13.67 6.14 -34.40
CA ALA A 383 15.02 6.45 -33.94
C ALA A 383 15.03 7.00 -32.51
N LEU A 384 14.04 7.83 -32.15
CA LEU A 384 13.86 8.32 -30.78
C LEU A 384 13.47 7.19 -29.79
N ALA A 385 12.70 6.20 -30.23
CA ALA A 385 12.41 5.01 -29.42
C ALA A 385 13.63 4.10 -29.25
N THR A 386 14.43 3.91 -30.30
CA THR A 386 15.73 3.22 -30.23
C THR A 386 16.65 3.92 -29.22
N ALA A 387 16.74 5.26 -29.28
CA ALA A 387 17.52 6.05 -28.33
C ALA A 387 17.00 5.89 -26.89
N LEU A 388 15.67 5.95 -26.67
CA LEU A 388 15.08 5.70 -25.35
C LEU A 388 15.44 4.32 -24.81
N ARG A 389 15.29 3.26 -25.62
CA ARG A 389 15.62 1.89 -25.21
C ARG A 389 17.08 1.76 -24.85
N ARG A 390 17.98 2.32 -25.67
CA ARG A 390 19.42 2.32 -25.41
C ARG A 390 19.76 3.08 -24.14
N ARG A 391 19.14 4.24 -23.89
CA ARG A 391 19.33 5.01 -22.66
C ARG A 391 18.95 4.23 -21.41
N LEU A 392 17.76 3.61 -21.39
CA LEU A 392 17.33 2.79 -20.24
C LEU A 392 18.27 1.61 -19.99
N VAL A 393 18.69 0.91 -21.05
CA VAL A 393 19.63 -0.22 -20.92
C VAL A 393 21.03 0.25 -20.49
N ALA A 394 21.53 1.35 -21.05
CA ALA A 394 22.83 1.93 -20.76
C ALA A 394 22.92 2.44 -19.31
N GLU A 395 21.84 3.04 -18.80
CA GLU A 395 21.71 3.43 -17.40
C GLU A 395 21.90 2.22 -16.46
N HIS A 396 21.28 1.07 -16.77
CA HIS A 396 21.44 -0.13 -15.95
C HIS A 396 22.84 -0.76 -16.08
N LEU A 397 23.48 -0.61 -17.23
CA LEU A 397 24.83 -1.13 -17.51
C LEU A 397 25.96 -0.22 -17.01
N ASP A 398 25.66 1.01 -16.61
CA ASP A 398 26.66 2.04 -16.27
C ASP A 398 27.64 2.33 -17.41
N VAL A 399 27.12 2.41 -18.64
CA VAL A 399 27.91 2.73 -19.84
C VAL A 399 27.34 3.94 -20.57
N PRO A 400 28.15 4.69 -21.32
CA PRO A 400 27.64 5.72 -22.22
C PRO A 400 26.70 5.11 -23.27
N GLU A 401 25.60 5.81 -23.60
CA GLU A 401 24.63 5.35 -24.61
C GLU A 401 25.28 5.04 -25.96
N ALA A 402 26.24 5.86 -26.37
CA ALA A 402 27.00 5.67 -27.62
C ALA A 402 27.75 4.33 -27.66
N ARG A 403 28.26 3.84 -26.51
CA ARG A 403 28.96 2.56 -26.42
C ARG A 403 28.01 1.38 -26.59
N LEU A 404 26.80 1.47 -26.03
CA LEU A 404 25.75 0.47 -26.25
C LEU A 404 25.28 0.50 -27.71
N ALA A 405 25.08 1.69 -28.28
CA ALA A 405 24.70 1.86 -29.68
C ALA A 405 25.71 1.18 -30.62
N GLU A 406 27.00 1.48 -30.46
CA GLU A 406 28.07 0.86 -31.26
C GLU A 406 28.09 -0.67 -31.12
N ALA A 407 27.92 -1.19 -29.90
CA ALA A 407 27.89 -2.62 -29.65
C ALA A 407 26.68 -3.30 -30.32
N GLU A 408 25.48 -2.70 -30.23
CA GLU A 408 24.27 -3.19 -30.88
C GLU A 408 24.39 -3.17 -32.40
N ASP A 409 24.88 -2.07 -32.98
CA ASP A 409 24.99 -1.89 -34.42
C ASP A 409 26.04 -2.85 -35.02
N ARG A 410 27.19 -3.02 -34.34
CA ARG A 410 28.24 -3.95 -34.76
C ARG A 410 27.79 -5.41 -34.70
N LEU A 411 27.04 -5.79 -33.66
CA LEU A 411 26.62 -7.17 -33.45
C LEU A 411 25.30 -7.51 -34.15
N GLY A 412 24.51 -6.49 -34.50
CA GLY A 412 23.14 -6.67 -34.99
C GLY A 412 22.24 -7.37 -33.98
N SER A 413 22.45 -7.12 -32.67
CA SER A 413 21.78 -7.86 -31.59
C SER A 413 21.81 -7.08 -30.28
N MET A 414 20.64 -6.86 -29.70
CA MET A 414 20.45 -6.22 -28.40
C MET A 414 21.00 -7.10 -27.28
N VAL A 415 20.63 -8.39 -27.25
CA VAL A 415 21.03 -9.26 -26.14
C VAL A 415 22.54 -9.55 -26.15
N ARG A 416 23.16 -9.69 -27.32
CA ARG A 416 24.62 -9.88 -27.41
C ARG A 416 25.39 -8.61 -27.06
N ALA A 417 24.87 -7.43 -27.41
CA ALA A 417 25.46 -6.17 -26.99
C ALA A 417 25.43 -6.01 -25.47
N VAL A 418 24.29 -6.33 -24.83
CA VAL A 418 24.17 -6.34 -23.37
C VAL A 418 25.16 -7.32 -22.74
N ASP A 419 25.22 -8.56 -23.20
CA ASP A 419 26.14 -9.57 -22.68
C ASP A 419 27.61 -9.12 -22.76
N GLY A 420 28.00 -8.48 -23.86
CA GLY A 420 29.36 -7.97 -24.07
C GLY A 420 29.72 -6.75 -23.23
N LEU A 421 28.75 -6.12 -22.57
CA LEU A 421 28.91 -4.91 -21.76
C LEU A 421 28.69 -5.14 -20.25
N LEU A 422 28.37 -6.36 -19.83
CA LEU A 422 28.24 -6.73 -18.42
C LEU A 422 29.59 -6.58 -17.70
N SER A 423 29.82 -5.44 -17.05
CA SER A 423 31.11 -5.11 -16.44
C SER A 423 30.95 -4.17 -15.25
N GLY A 424 31.99 -4.03 -14.43
CA GLY A 424 31.98 -3.07 -13.32
C GLY A 424 31.15 -3.45 -12.09
N ASP A 425 31.03 -2.48 -11.18
CA ASP A 425 30.33 -2.59 -9.89
C ASP A 425 28.82 -2.32 -10.02
N ARG A 426 28.45 -1.37 -10.90
CA ARG A 426 27.07 -1.13 -11.35
C ARG A 426 26.89 -1.75 -12.73
N THR A 427 25.88 -2.62 -12.89
CA THR A 427 25.58 -3.29 -14.16
C THR A 427 24.27 -4.08 -14.05
N LEU A 428 23.82 -4.68 -15.15
CA LEU A 428 22.86 -5.77 -15.14
C LEU A 428 23.49 -7.09 -14.64
N VAL A 429 22.65 -7.91 -14.02
CA VAL A 429 22.97 -9.25 -13.53
C VAL A 429 21.89 -10.22 -14.02
N PRO A 430 22.26 -11.37 -14.62
CA PRO A 430 21.30 -12.40 -14.97
C PRO A 430 20.61 -12.96 -13.72
N PHE A 431 19.30 -13.17 -13.79
CA PHE A 431 18.62 -13.94 -12.75
C PHE A 431 19.21 -15.37 -12.71
N GLY A 432 19.42 -15.92 -11.50
CA GLY A 432 19.87 -17.29 -11.28
C GLY A 432 18.80 -18.35 -11.59
N VAL A 433 18.92 -19.53 -10.98
CA VAL A 433 17.88 -20.56 -10.98
C VAL A 433 17.13 -20.58 -9.65
N ALA A 434 15.90 -21.08 -9.66
CA ALA A 434 15.09 -21.19 -8.45
C ALA A 434 15.81 -22.05 -7.38
N PRO A 435 15.93 -21.58 -6.12
CA PRO A 435 16.40 -22.38 -5.01
C PRO A 435 15.63 -23.70 -4.87
N GLU A 436 16.32 -24.78 -4.53
CA GLU A 436 15.73 -26.13 -4.49
C GLU A 436 14.56 -26.26 -3.49
N ALA A 437 14.65 -25.55 -2.37
CA ALA A 437 13.60 -25.45 -1.35
C ALA A 437 12.26 -24.88 -1.87
N LEU A 438 12.27 -24.22 -3.03
CA LEU A 438 11.12 -23.54 -3.62
C LEU A 438 10.41 -24.38 -4.71
N ARG A 439 10.84 -25.61 -5.00
CA ARG A 439 10.28 -26.45 -6.09
C ARG A 439 9.02 -27.28 -5.73
N GLY A 440 8.45 -27.13 -4.52
CA GLY A 440 7.30 -27.91 -4.03
C GLY A 440 5.91 -27.49 -4.53
N SER A 441 4.87 -28.30 -4.25
CA SER A 441 3.47 -28.10 -4.70
C SER A 441 2.70 -26.97 -3.98
N PHE A 442 3.01 -26.69 -2.71
CA PHE A 442 2.41 -25.61 -1.88
C PHE A 442 2.46 -24.22 -2.53
N ALA A 443 3.39 -24.06 -3.46
CA ALA A 443 3.65 -22.87 -4.23
C ALA A 443 2.52 -22.41 -5.17
N GLU A 444 1.78 -23.33 -5.80
CA GLU A 444 0.71 -22.97 -6.74
C GLU A 444 -0.52 -22.38 -6.03
N GLU A 445 -0.82 -22.90 -4.84
CA GLU A 445 -1.92 -22.43 -4.00
C GLU A 445 -1.61 -21.05 -3.41
N ALA A 446 -0.34 -20.81 -3.04
CA ALA A 446 0.11 -19.52 -2.52
C ALA A 446 0.20 -18.42 -3.60
N GLU A 447 0.50 -18.77 -4.86
CA GLU A 447 0.47 -17.87 -6.02
C GLU A 447 -0.94 -17.31 -6.24
N LEU A 448 -1.96 -18.18 -6.24
CA LEU A 448 -3.36 -17.80 -6.42
C LEU A 448 -3.87 -16.82 -5.35
N LEU A 449 -3.27 -16.80 -4.16
CA LEU A 449 -3.66 -15.92 -3.07
C LEU A 449 -3.15 -14.48 -3.25
N TYR A 450 -2.00 -14.31 -3.92
CA TYR A 450 -1.37 -13.00 -4.09
C TYR A 450 -1.63 -12.39 -5.48
N ASP A 451 -1.61 -13.21 -6.53
CA ASP A 451 -1.77 -12.79 -7.92
C ASP A 451 -2.92 -13.55 -8.61
N PRO A 452 -4.17 -13.35 -8.18
CA PRO A 452 -5.29 -14.12 -8.70
C PRO A 452 -5.56 -13.78 -10.17
N PRO A 453 -5.88 -14.78 -11.02
CA PRO A 453 -6.21 -14.54 -12.42
C PRO A 453 -7.53 -13.79 -12.59
N GLU A 454 -8.41 -13.88 -11.60
CA GLU A 454 -9.72 -13.23 -11.54
C GLU A 454 -9.94 -12.63 -10.16
N PRO A 455 -10.72 -11.53 -10.03
CA PRO A 455 -11.11 -11.00 -8.74
C PRO A 455 -11.64 -12.09 -7.79
N PHE A 456 -11.22 -12.07 -6.52
CA PHE A 456 -11.63 -13.11 -5.60
C PHE A 456 -13.15 -13.10 -5.40
N GLN A 457 -13.74 -14.27 -5.54
CA GLN A 457 -15.05 -14.57 -4.98
C GLN A 457 -14.85 -15.25 -3.63
N LEU A 458 -15.62 -14.85 -2.61
CA LEU A 458 -15.49 -15.36 -1.25
C LEU A 458 -15.48 -16.91 -1.17
N PRO A 459 -16.32 -17.64 -1.92
CA PRO A 459 -16.25 -19.11 -1.96
C PRO A 459 -14.95 -19.66 -2.56
N ALA A 460 -14.43 -19.05 -3.62
CA ALA A 460 -13.19 -19.47 -4.29
C ALA A 460 -11.95 -19.25 -3.41
N LEU A 461 -11.94 -18.18 -2.62
CA LEU A 461 -10.87 -17.88 -1.66
C LEU A 461 -10.77 -18.93 -0.55
N ILE A 462 -11.92 -19.43 -0.06
CA ILE A 462 -11.97 -20.51 0.94
C ILE A 462 -11.41 -21.81 0.35
N GLU A 463 -11.75 -22.12 -0.91
CA GLU A 463 -11.23 -23.30 -1.61
C GLU A 463 -9.74 -23.21 -1.93
N ALA A 464 -9.24 -22.02 -2.31
CA ALA A 464 -7.82 -21.80 -2.58
C ALA A 464 -6.94 -22.04 -1.35
N VAL A 465 -7.45 -21.71 -0.16
CA VAL A 465 -6.70 -21.84 1.10
C VAL A 465 -6.81 -23.23 1.70
N LEU A 466 -7.96 -23.87 1.57
CA LEU A 466 -8.23 -25.17 2.22
C LEU A 466 -8.04 -26.36 1.28
N GLY A 467 -7.85 -26.12 -0.02
CA GLY A 467 -7.71 -27.13 -1.06
C GLY A 467 -9.06 -27.53 -1.69
N ARG A 468 -9.02 -27.94 -2.97
CA ARG A 468 -10.21 -28.38 -3.72
C ARG A 468 -10.89 -29.57 -3.04
N GLY A 469 -12.22 -29.52 -2.95
CA GLY A 469 -13.02 -30.56 -2.28
C GLY A 469 -12.82 -30.64 -0.75
N ALA A 470 -12.05 -29.73 -0.14
CA ALA A 470 -11.97 -29.64 1.32
C ALA A 470 -13.32 -29.23 1.91
N ARG A 471 -14.04 -28.32 1.25
CA ARG A 471 -15.41 -27.97 1.63
C ARG A 471 -16.32 -29.19 1.71
N GLU A 472 -16.26 -30.14 0.76
CA GLU A 472 -17.09 -31.35 0.77
C GLU A 472 -16.59 -32.40 1.79
N ARG A 473 -15.27 -32.59 1.91
CA ARG A 473 -14.66 -33.54 2.86
C ARG A 473 -14.79 -33.10 4.32
N LEU A 474 -14.73 -31.81 4.59
CA LEU A 474 -14.81 -31.22 5.93
C LEU A 474 -16.24 -30.75 6.29
N SER A 475 -17.15 -30.49 5.35
CA SER A 475 -18.55 -30.11 5.66
C SER A 475 -19.38 -31.26 6.24
N ALA A 476 -19.02 -32.51 5.94
CA ALA A 476 -19.67 -33.69 6.50
C ALA A 476 -19.19 -34.06 7.92
N ARG A 477 -18.06 -33.49 8.40
CA ARG A 477 -17.39 -33.91 9.65
C ARG A 477 -17.11 -32.81 10.66
N LEU A 478 -17.13 -31.54 10.26
CA LEU A 478 -16.91 -30.42 11.17
C LEU A 478 -18.22 -29.73 11.56
N PRO A 479 -18.44 -29.41 12.85
CA PRO A 479 -19.58 -28.59 13.26
C PRO A 479 -19.51 -27.25 12.52
N ARG A 480 -20.67 -26.70 12.12
CA ARG A 480 -20.77 -25.44 11.35
C ARG A 480 -19.96 -24.30 11.97
N GLY A 481 -19.86 -24.30 13.30
CA GLY A 481 -19.03 -23.35 14.00
C GLY A 481 -17.54 -23.40 13.60
N LEU A 482 -16.94 -24.57 13.35
CA LEU A 482 -15.50 -24.67 13.06
C LEU A 482 -15.15 -24.11 11.68
N TRP A 483 -16.09 -24.16 10.75
CA TRP A 483 -15.97 -23.49 9.45
C TRP A 483 -15.92 -21.99 9.58
N SER A 484 -16.82 -21.46 10.39
CA SER A 484 -16.92 -20.06 10.75
C SER A 484 -15.63 -19.55 11.44
N VAL A 485 -15.01 -20.38 12.29
CA VAL A 485 -13.69 -20.12 12.89
C VAL A 485 -12.57 -20.01 11.86
N LEU A 486 -12.51 -20.98 10.95
CA LEU A 486 -11.46 -21.04 9.94
C LEU A 486 -11.61 -19.87 8.96
N ALA A 487 -12.85 -19.52 8.58
CA ALA A 487 -13.15 -18.35 7.77
C ALA A 487 -12.77 -17.03 8.48
N LEU A 488 -13.00 -16.94 9.79
CA LEU A 488 -12.60 -15.79 10.61
C LEU A 488 -11.08 -15.65 10.75
N SER A 489 -10.41 -16.75 11.06
CA SER A 489 -8.95 -16.80 11.21
C SER A 489 -8.26 -16.52 9.88
N LEU A 490 -8.84 -17.03 8.79
CA LEU A 490 -8.40 -16.74 7.44
C LEU A 490 -8.64 -15.27 7.08
N GLY A 491 -9.86 -14.74 7.27
CA GLY A 491 -10.16 -13.33 7.00
C GLY A 491 -9.29 -12.36 7.80
N PHE A 492 -8.98 -12.69 9.05
CA PHE A 492 -8.04 -11.93 9.89
C PHE A 492 -6.59 -12.04 9.38
N GLY A 493 -6.14 -13.25 9.01
CA GLY A 493 -4.84 -13.47 8.40
C GLY A 493 -4.69 -12.68 7.10
N LEU A 494 -5.71 -12.72 6.24
CA LEU A 494 -5.76 -12.02 4.95
C LEU A 494 -5.82 -10.49 5.11
N TRP A 495 -6.52 -9.98 6.12
CA TRP A 495 -6.48 -8.57 6.48
C TRP A 495 -5.08 -8.11 6.89
N ARG A 496 -4.41 -8.87 7.76
CA ARG A 496 -3.06 -8.53 8.25
C ARG A 496 -2.05 -8.40 7.11
N VAL A 497 -2.27 -9.10 6.00
CA VAL A 497 -1.40 -9.11 4.83
C VAL A 497 -1.92 -8.24 3.69
N GLY A 498 -2.99 -7.47 3.91
CA GLY A 498 -3.49 -6.47 2.97
C GLY A 498 -4.34 -7.02 1.81
N VAL A 499 -4.77 -8.29 1.87
CA VAL A 499 -5.59 -8.94 0.82
C VAL A 499 -7.08 -8.62 0.99
N VAL A 500 -7.55 -8.48 2.22
CA VAL A 500 -8.94 -8.21 2.57
C VAL A 500 -9.06 -6.93 3.37
N ARG A 501 -10.12 -6.14 3.13
CA ARG A 501 -10.35 -4.89 3.86
C ARG A 501 -10.76 -5.13 5.31
N PRO A 502 -10.41 -4.22 6.24
CA PRO A 502 -10.86 -4.29 7.62
C PRO A 502 -12.39 -4.43 7.74
N ASP A 503 -13.15 -3.64 6.97
CA ASP A 503 -14.61 -3.63 7.04
C ASP A 503 -15.24 -4.92 6.53
N ASP A 504 -14.64 -5.55 5.50
CA ASP A 504 -15.06 -6.85 5.00
C ASP A 504 -14.79 -7.95 6.02
N THR A 505 -13.63 -7.91 6.69
CA THR A 505 -13.30 -8.83 7.78
C THR A 505 -14.24 -8.64 8.97
N ILE A 506 -14.60 -7.40 9.33
CA ILE A 506 -15.55 -7.11 10.42
C ILE A 506 -16.96 -7.59 10.06
N ARG A 507 -17.45 -7.32 8.84
CA ARG A 507 -18.76 -7.80 8.37
C ARG A 507 -18.83 -9.32 8.31
N LEU A 508 -17.79 -9.95 7.76
CA LEU A 508 -17.66 -11.41 7.77
C LEU A 508 -17.65 -11.91 9.20
N ALA A 509 -16.92 -11.27 10.10
CA ALA A 509 -16.88 -11.63 11.52
C ALA A 509 -18.24 -11.51 12.20
N GLY A 510 -18.98 -10.43 11.99
CA GLY A 510 -20.32 -10.25 12.54
C GLY A 510 -21.28 -11.32 12.05
N ALA A 511 -21.42 -11.47 10.73
CA ALA A 511 -22.29 -12.48 10.13
C ALA A 511 -21.91 -13.90 10.56
N THR A 512 -20.61 -14.15 10.73
CA THR A 512 -20.09 -15.43 11.21
C THR A 512 -20.41 -15.64 12.68
N ILE A 513 -20.18 -14.66 13.55
CA ILE A 513 -20.49 -14.72 14.99
C ILE A 513 -21.98 -14.95 15.20
N GLU A 514 -22.85 -14.24 14.46
CA GLU A 514 -24.30 -14.44 14.49
C GLU A 514 -24.68 -15.87 14.06
N ALA A 515 -24.09 -16.37 12.98
CA ALA A 515 -24.36 -17.73 12.49
C ALA A 515 -23.88 -18.82 13.45
N ILE A 516 -22.73 -18.65 14.11
CA ILE A 516 -22.25 -19.59 15.12
C ILE A 516 -23.12 -19.51 16.39
N ALA A 517 -23.45 -18.31 16.85
CA ALA A 517 -24.22 -18.10 18.08
C ALA A 517 -25.67 -18.59 17.98
N ALA A 518 -26.15 -18.93 16.79
CA ALA A 518 -27.45 -19.55 16.55
C ALA A 518 -27.56 -20.98 17.10
N THR A 519 -26.45 -21.63 17.46
CA THR A 519 -26.46 -23.00 18.02
C THR A 519 -25.74 -23.07 19.37
N TRP A 520 -26.16 -24.00 20.24
CA TRP A 520 -25.61 -24.14 21.60
C TRP A 520 -24.13 -24.55 21.62
N ASP A 521 -23.74 -25.47 20.75
CA ASP A 521 -22.36 -25.86 20.47
C ASP A 521 -21.52 -24.70 19.90
N GLY A 522 -22.16 -23.78 19.19
CA GLY A 522 -21.53 -22.57 18.68
C GLY A 522 -21.05 -21.61 19.76
N TRP A 523 -21.77 -21.49 20.88
CA TRP A 523 -21.33 -20.69 22.03
C TRP A 523 -20.04 -21.20 22.65
N ILE A 524 -19.90 -22.53 22.76
CA ILE A 524 -18.69 -23.17 23.27
C ILE A 524 -17.51 -22.87 22.34
N LEU A 525 -17.76 -22.94 21.04
CA LEU A 525 -16.72 -22.69 20.06
C LEU A 525 -16.29 -21.23 20.01
N LEU A 526 -17.23 -20.28 20.00
CA LEU A 526 -16.92 -18.85 20.11
C LEU A 526 -16.08 -18.55 21.37
N ALA A 527 -16.36 -19.27 22.47
CA ALA A 527 -15.61 -19.10 23.70
C ALA A 527 -14.16 -19.56 23.54
N ILE A 528 -13.95 -20.75 22.94
CA ILE A 528 -12.63 -21.29 22.60
C ILE A 528 -11.88 -20.33 21.67
N LEU A 529 -12.55 -19.76 20.67
CA LEU A 529 -11.91 -18.82 19.75
C LEU A 529 -11.49 -17.52 20.35
N GLY A 530 -12.36 -16.90 21.14
CA GLY A 530 -11.95 -15.72 21.88
C GLY A 530 -10.77 -16.07 22.79
N GLY A 531 -10.75 -17.26 23.39
CA GLY A 531 -9.61 -17.74 24.18
C GLY A 531 -8.31 -17.88 23.39
N VAL A 532 -8.34 -18.52 22.22
CA VAL A 532 -7.18 -18.66 21.34
C VAL A 532 -6.71 -17.29 20.84
N ALA A 533 -7.63 -16.44 20.37
CA ALA A 533 -7.35 -15.09 19.89
C ALA A 533 -6.64 -14.26 20.96
N LEU A 534 -7.12 -14.31 22.21
CA LEU A 534 -6.48 -13.66 23.34
C LEU A 534 -5.13 -14.30 23.67
N SER A 535 -4.98 -15.62 23.58
CA SER A 535 -3.70 -16.30 23.81
C SER A 535 -2.61 -15.89 22.82
N VAL A 536 -2.99 -15.52 21.58
CA VAL A 536 -2.06 -15.02 20.55
C VAL A 536 -1.90 -13.49 20.55
N GLY A 537 -2.47 -12.80 21.54
CA GLY A 537 -2.23 -11.38 21.78
C GLY A 537 -3.23 -10.40 21.16
N LEU A 538 -4.44 -10.84 20.77
CA LEU A 538 -5.48 -9.87 20.42
C LEU A 538 -5.83 -8.97 21.62
N PRO A 539 -6.10 -7.67 21.40
CA PRO A 539 -6.53 -6.79 22.47
C PRO A 539 -7.85 -7.26 23.10
N VAL A 540 -7.88 -7.38 24.42
CA VAL A 540 -9.09 -7.76 25.19
C VAL A 540 -10.28 -6.87 24.86
N ALA A 541 -10.02 -5.56 24.72
CA ALA A 541 -11.05 -4.58 24.39
C ALA A 541 -11.71 -4.87 23.04
N LEU A 542 -10.96 -5.39 22.06
CA LEU A 542 -11.48 -5.71 20.73
C LEU A 542 -12.43 -6.92 20.79
N VAL A 543 -12.01 -8.00 21.45
CA VAL A 543 -12.82 -9.22 21.61
C VAL A 543 -14.10 -8.94 22.39
N VAL A 544 -14.01 -8.16 23.47
CA VAL A 544 -15.17 -7.76 24.29
C VAL A 544 -16.12 -6.87 23.49
N THR A 545 -15.59 -5.88 22.76
CA THR A 545 -16.40 -4.94 21.98
C THR A 545 -17.13 -5.65 20.85
N LEU A 546 -16.43 -6.50 20.10
CA LEU A 546 -17.01 -7.28 19.01
C LEU A 546 -18.11 -8.21 19.52
N ALA A 547 -17.83 -8.97 20.60
CA ALA A 547 -18.83 -9.87 21.19
C ALA A 547 -20.06 -9.10 21.71
N ALA A 548 -19.86 -7.95 22.36
CA ALA A 548 -20.95 -7.14 22.91
C ALA A 548 -21.77 -6.40 21.84
N PHE A 549 -21.15 -6.08 20.70
CA PHE A 549 -21.80 -5.46 19.55
C PHE A 549 -22.74 -6.45 18.87
N GLU A 550 -22.23 -7.62 18.50
CA GLU A 550 -22.96 -8.65 17.74
C GLU A 550 -23.98 -9.41 18.59
N LEU A 551 -23.61 -9.83 19.80
CA LEU A 551 -24.44 -10.71 20.63
C LEU A 551 -25.20 -9.96 21.73
N GLY A 552 -25.10 -8.63 21.73
CA GLY A 552 -25.62 -7.77 22.78
C GLY A 552 -24.79 -7.81 24.07
N ALA A 553 -24.94 -6.78 24.90
CA ALA A 553 -24.08 -6.55 26.07
C ALA A 553 -24.11 -7.69 27.11
N ARG A 554 -25.21 -8.43 27.21
CA ARG A 554 -25.35 -9.54 28.17
C ARG A 554 -24.63 -10.80 27.68
N ASN A 555 -24.97 -11.28 26.48
CA ASN A 555 -24.46 -12.54 25.98
C ASN A 555 -23.02 -12.37 25.46
N GLY A 556 -22.72 -11.26 24.80
CA GLY A 556 -21.36 -10.90 24.41
C GLY A 556 -20.42 -10.72 25.60
N GLY A 557 -20.90 -10.13 26.69
CA GLY A 557 -20.14 -10.01 27.94
C GLY A 557 -19.85 -11.36 28.60
N ALA A 558 -20.83 -12.28 28.61
CA ALA A 558 -20.66 -13.64 29.13
C ALA A 558 -19.66 -14.43 28.28
N LEU A 559 -19.80 -14.39 26.96
CA LEU A 559 -18.89 -15.03 26.01
C LEU A 559 -17.45 -14.53 26.19
N ALA A 560 -17.27 -13.21 26.23
CA ALA A 560 -15.95 -12.61 26.40
C ALA A 560 -15.31 -13.00 27.74
N ALA A 561 -16.08 -13.13 28.83
CA ALA A 561 -15.57 -13.59 30.11
C ALA A 561 -15.08 -15.05 30.06
N VAL A 562 -15.81 -15.94 29.38
CA VAL A 562 -15.39 -17.34 29.18
C VAL A 562 -14.14 -17.40 28.29
N SER A 563 -14.12 -16.65 27.20
CA SER A 563 -12.96 -16.52 26.32
C SER A 563 -11.71 -15.99 27.03
N LEU A 564 -11.86 -14.94 27.84
CA LEU A 564 -10.78 -14.38 28.66
C LEU A 564 -10.20 -15.44 29.60
N THR A 565 -11.08 -16.19 30.25
CA THR A 565 -10.68 -17.25 31.19
C THR A 565 -9.92 -18.35 30.45
N LEU A 566 -10.41 -18.80 29.30
CA LEU A 566 -9.73 -19.78 28.44
C LEU A 566 -8.35 -19.28 27.98
N GLY A 567 -8.26 -18.04 27.48
CA GLY A 567 -6.99 -17.50 27.02
C GLY A 567 -5.94 -17.36 28.13
N MET A 568 -6.38 -16.91 29.32
CA MET A 568 -5.50 -16.81 30.48
C MET A 568 -5.02 -18.18 30.97
N THR A 569 -5.89 -19.18 31.02
CA THR A 569 -5.51 -20.54 31.45
C THR A 569 -4.59 -21.22 30.45
N THR A 570 -4.83 -21.08 29.15
CA THR A 570 -3.95 -21.60 28.10
C THR A 570 -2.57 -20.94 28.16
N THR A 571 -2.50 -19.61 28.23
CA THR A 571 -1.22 -18.88 28.30
C THR A 571 -0.44 -19.23 29.58
N TRP A 572 -1.14 -19.34 30.71
CA TRP A 572 -0.54 -19.80 31.97
C TRP A 572 -0.03 -21.24 31.88
N GLY A 573 -0.81 -22.15 31.30
CA GLY A 573 -0.44 -23.56 31.13
C GLY A 573 0.78 -23.74 30.23
N VAL A 574 0.83 -23.03 29.11
CA VAL A 574 2.01 -23.01 28.21
C VAL A 574 3.24 -22.44 28.92
N GLY A 575 3.08 -21.36 29.68
CA GLY A 575 4.18 -20.80 30.48
C GLY A 575 4.68 -21.76 31.57
N TYR A 576 3.76 -22.52 32.19
CA TYR A 576 4.07 -23.51 33.20
C TYR A 576 4.83 -24.72 32.61
N THR A 577 4.42 -25.23 31.44
CA THR A 577 5.05 -26.39 30.78
C THR A 577 6.41 -26.06 30.17
N LEU A 578 6.57 -24.87 29.57
CA LEU A 578 7.85 -24.46 28.97
C LEU A 578 8.92 -24.13 30.01
N GLY A 579 8.51 -23.70 31.20
CA GLY A 579 9.41 -23.32 32.28
C GLY A 579 10.11 -21.98 32.04
N ARG A 580 10.43 -21.27 33.13
CA ARG A 580 10.91 -19.88 33.13
C ARG A 580 12.13 -19.64 32.23
N ARG A 581 13.10 -20.57 32.21
CA ARG A 581 14.35 -20.44 31.44
C ARG A 581 14.18 -20.56 29.92
N ARG A 582 13.14 -21.28 29.43
CA ARG A 582 12.86 -21.39 27.98
C ARG A 582 12.00 -20.21 27.52
N VAL A 583 11.01 -19.81 28.32
CA VAL A 583 10.20 -18.60 28.05
C VAL A 583 11.09 -17.34 27.97
N GLN A 584 12.06 -17.18 28.89
CA GLN A 584 13.01 -16.07 28.85
C GLN A 584 13.96 -16.11 27.64
N ARG A 585 14.28 -17.29 27.09
CA ARG A 585 15.08 -17.40 25.86
C ARG A 585 14.27 -17.10 24.60
N LEU A 586 13.01 -17.54 24.55
CA LEU A 586 12.12 -17.36 23.40
C LEU A 586 11.58 -15.92 23.26
N VAL A 587 11.29 -15.26 24.39
CA VAL A 587 10.54 -13.98 24.38
C VAL A 587 11.22 -12.89 25.23
N GLY A 588 12.33 -13.21 25.92
CA GLY A 588 12.99 -12.28 26.83
C GLY A 588 13.66 -11.09 26.14
N SER A 589 14.16 -11.25 24.91
CA SER A 589 14.73 -10.13 24.13
C SER A 589 13.68 -9.07 23.76
N ALA A 590 12.44 -9.49 23.52
CA ALA A 590 11.32 -8.60 23.22
C ALA A 590 10.65 -7.99 24.47
N LEU A 591 10.63 -8.72 25.60
CA LEU A 591 9.93 -8.30 26.82
C LEU A 591 10.83 -7.54 27.82
N ASN A 592 12.16 -7.71 27.78
CA ASN A 592 13.07 -6.99 28.68
C ASN A 592 13.02 -5.47 28.55
N PRO A 593 12.96 -4.86 27.35
CA PRO A 593 12.80 -3.40 27.20
C PRO A 593 11.47 -2.90 27.78
N ILE A 594 10.40 -3.68 27.60
CA ILE A 594 9.07 -3.38 28.12
C ILE A 594 9.06 -3.48 29.66
N ALA A 595 9.68 -4.52 30.23
CA ALA A 595 9.82 -4.69 31.68
C ALA A 595 10.64 -3.55 32.31
N GLN A 596 11.70 -3.10 31.65
CA GLN A 596 12.50 -1.94 32.08
C GLN A 596 11.72 -0.62 31.94
N ALA A 597 10.91 -0.46 30.89
CA ALA A 597 10.03 0.70 30.72
C ALA A 597 8.92 0.75 31.79
N ILE A 598 8.41 -0.40 32.23
CA ILE A 598 7.41 -0.51 33.31
C ILE A 598 8.01 -0.11 34.66
N GLN A 599 9.24 -0.52 34.95
CA GLN A 599 9.92 -0.15 36.20
C GLN A 599 10.18 1.36 36.29
N ARG A 600 10.38 2.05 35.15
CA ARG A 600 10.63 3.50 35.11
C ARG A 600 9.38 4.38 35.23
N ARG A 601 8.17 3.88 34.93
CA ARG A 601 6.95 4.71 34.77
C ARG A 601 5.85 4.55 35.84
N GLY A 602 6.09 3.78 36.90
CA GLY A 602 5.15 3.68 38.04
C GLY A 602 3.73 3.21 37.67
N ARG A 603 2.76 3.42 38.57
CA ARG A 603 1.40 2.82 38.57
C ARG A 603 0.59 2.98 37.27
N VAL A 604 0.93 3.94 36.40
CA VAL A 604 0.27 4.19 35.11
C VAL A 604 0.60 3.12 34.07
N ALA A 605 1.85 2.64 34.02
CA ALA A 605 2.25 1.55 33.12
C ALA A 605 1.55 0.22 33.46
N PHE A 606 1.23 0.02 34.75
CA PHE A 606 0.54 -1.18 35.24
C PHE A 606 -0.92 -1.27 34.76
N PHE A 607 -1.58 -0.13 34.54
CA PHE A 607 -2.92 -0.09 33.94
C PHE A 607 -2.89 -0.35 32.43
N SER A 608 -1.90 0.16 31.72
CA SER A 608 -1.72 -0.05 30.28
C SER A 608 -1.44 -1.51 29.92
N LEU A 609 -0.75 -2.26 30.79
CA LEU A 609 -0.48 -3.69 30.57
C LEU A 609 -1.68 -4.62 30.74
N ARG A 610 -2.77 -4.18 31.36
CA ARG A 610 -4.00 -4.98 31.48
C ARG A 610 -4.76 -5.14 30.15
N ILE A 611 -4.28 -4.51 29.09
CA ILE A 611 -4.81 -4.63 27.72
C ILE A 611 -4.12 -5.79 26.96
N LEU A 612 -2.94 -6.22 27.41
CA LEU A 612 -2.22 -7.38 26.89
C LEU A 612 -2.45 -8.60 27.81
N PRO A 613 -2.65 -9.82 27.29
CA PRO A 613 -2.77 -11.03 28.09
C PRO A 613 -1.38 -11.51 28.51
N VAL A 614 -0.69 -10.72 29.33
CA VAL A 614 0.53 -11.18 30.02
C VAL A 614 0.11 -11.54 31.44
N ALA A 615 0.07 -12.85 31.73
CA ALA A 615 -0.16 -13.33 33.09
C ALA A 615 0.81 -12.65 34.06
N PRO A 616 0.38 -12.25 35.28
CA PRO A 616 1.28 -11.65 36.25
C PRO A 616 2.31 -12.70 36.70
N LEU A 617 3.50 -12.68 36.08
CA LEU A 617 4.67 -13.43 36.53
C LEU A 617 5.20 -12.82 37.83
N ARG A 618 4.51 -13.06 38.95
CA ARG A 618 5.08 -12.96 40.29
C ARG A 618 5.11 -14.35 40.92
N ALA A 619 6.08 -15.15 40.52
CA ALA A 619 6.53 -16.27 41.33
C ALA A 619 7.34 -15.70 42.52
N ARG A 620 6.67 -15.46 43.65
CA ARG A 620 7.37 -15.37 44.95
C ARG A 620 7.76 -16.79 45.37
N GLY A 621 8.94 -16.88 45.99
CA GLY A 621 9.70 -18.11 46.24
C GLY A 621 8.99 -19.22 47.01
N PRO A 622 9.66 -20.38 47.17
CA PRO A 622 9.05 -21.61 47.60
C PRO A 622 8.79 -21.57 49.10
N ARG A 623 7.52 -21.41 49.49
CA ARG A 623 6.84 -22.03 50.65
C ARG A 623 5.58 -21.24 51.00
N ARG A 624 4.43 -21.76 50.56
CA ARG A 624 3.18 -21.95 51.34
C ARG A 624 2.05 -22.34 50.39
N ARG A 625 1.44 -23.50 50.64
CA ARG A 625 0.21 -23.98 49.98
C ARG A 625 -0.88 -22.90 50.13
N ARG A 626 -1.30 -22.27 49.03
CA ARG A 626 -2.58 -21.54 48.98
C ARG A 626 -3.61 -22.45 48.33
N GLY A 627 -4.61 -22.84 49.11
CA GLY A 627 -5.70 -23.71 48.69
C GLY A 627 -6.69 -23.04 47.73
N ARG A 628 -7.72 -23.81 47.36
CA ARG A 628 -8.82 -23.51 46.43
C ARG A 628 -9.47 -22.10 46.57
N GLY A 629 -9.32 -21.43 47.72
CA GLY A 629 -9.86 -20.08 47.96
C GLY A 629 -9.17 -18.94 47.19
N ALA A 630 -7.90 -19.07 46.78
CA ALA A 630 -7.23 -18.00 46.01
C ALA A 630 -7.73 -17.90 44.56
N ALA A 631 -8.00 -19.04 43.92
CA ALA A 631 -8.58 -19.09 42.57
C ALA A 631 -10.03 -18.55 42.54
N LEU A 632 -10.79 -18.77 43.61
CA LEU A 632 -12.14 -18.21 43.75
C LEU A 632 -12.11 -16.68 43.90
N GLY A 633 -11.13 -16.14 44.63
CA GLY A 633 -10.90 -14.70 44.78
C GLY A 633 -10.52 -14.01 43.47
N ASP A 634 -9.65 -14.63 42.67
CA ASP A 634 -9.27 -14.12 41.35
C ASP A 634 -10.44 -14.20 40.34
N ALA A 635 -11.25 -15.27 40.40
CA ALA A 635 -12.47 -15.41 39.58
C ALA A 635 -13.55 -14.37 39.94
N LEU A 636 -13.76 -14.10 41.23
CA LEU A 636 -14.70 -13.06 41.69
C LEU A 636 -14.22 -11.64 41.31
N GLY A 637 -12.90 -11.38 41.36
CA GLY A 637 -12.30 -10.14 40.87
C GLY A 637 -12.47 -9.94 39.36
N LEU A 638 -12.41 -11.01 38.57
CA LEU A 638 -12.67 -11.03 37.12
C LEU A 638 -14.15 -10.75 36.79
N VAL A 639 -15.11 -11.32 37.55
CA VAL A 639 -16.55 -11.06 37.38
C VAL A 639 -16.90 -9.60 37.73
N ALA A 640 -16.30 -9.04 38.78
CA ALA A 640 -16.44 -7.64 39.15
C ALA A 640 -15.83 -6.70 38.09
N GLY A 641 -14.67 -7.05 37.54
CA GLY A 641 -14.02 -6.35 36.43
C GLY A 641 -14.83 -6.38 35.13
N ALA A 642 -15.41 -7.54 34.78
CA ALA A 642 -16.29 -7.69 33.62
C ALA A 642 -17.59 -6.87 33.76
N SER A 643 -18.10 -6.73 34.99
CA SER A 643 -19.26 -5.90 35.30
C SER A 643 -18.96 -4.40 35.20
N ALA A 644 -17.76 -3.96 35.57
CA ALA A 644 -17.30 -2.59 35.36
C ALA A 644 -17.06 -2.28 33.87
N LEU A 645 -16.48 -3.22 33.13
CA LEU A 645 -16.29 -3.13 31.68
C LEU A 645 -17.63 -3.11 30.93
N ARG A 646 -18.63 -3.88 31.37
CA ARG A 646 -20.01 -3.84 30.86
C ARG A 646 -20.63 -2.43 30.98
N ARG A 647 -20.42 -1.75 32.11
CA ARG A 647 -20.91 -0.37 32.31
C ARG A 647 -20.17 0.63 31.41
N ALA A 648 -18.86 0.48 31.25
CA ALA A 648 -18.05 1.30 30.35
C ALA A 648 -18.47 1.11 28.87
N VAL A 649 -18.70 -0.13 28.43
CA VAL A 649 -19.17 -0.46 27.08
C VAL A 649 -20.60 0.06 26.82
N LEU A 650 -21.50 0.03 27.81
CA LEU A 650 -22.81 0.68 27.69
C LEU A 650 -22.71 2.20 27.54
N GLY A 651 -21.72 2.83 28.19
CA GLY A 651 -21.40 4.25 28.00
C GLY A 651 -20.86 4.54 26.60
N LEU A 652 -19.88 3.76 26.14
CA LEU A 652 -19.30 3.85 24.80
C LEU A 652 -20.32 3.59 23.69
N ARG A 653 -21.28 2.68 23.89
CA ARG A 653 -22.33 2.38 22.91
C ARG A 653 -23.33 3.53 22.75
N ARG A 654 -23.58 4.31 23.82
CA ARG A 654 -24.37 5.55 23.74
C ARG A 654 -23.62 6.67 23.01
N VAL A 655 -22.31 6.75 23.21
CA VAL A 655 -21.42 7.71 22.54
C VAL A 655 -21.28 7.37 21.05
N PHE A 656 -21.05 6.10 20.71
CA PHE A 656 -20.98 5.63 19.31
C PHE A 656 -22.31 5.74 18.57
N ALA A 657 -23.45 5.47 19.22
CA ALA A 657 -24.77 5.65 18.62
C ALA A 657 -25.10 7.14 18.37
N ALA A 658 -24.54 8.05 19.17
CA ALA A 658 -24.64 9.49 18.95
C ALA A 658 -23.66 10.03 17.89
N LEU A 659 -22.52 9.35 17.70
CA LEU A 659 -21.50 9.70 16.69
C LEU A 659 -21.79 9.17 15.28
N LEU A 660 -22.62 8.12 15.15
CA LEU A 660 -22.88 7.42 13.87
C LEU A 660 -24.29 7.64 13.28
N ASP A 661 -25.15 8.41 13.95
CA ASP A 661 -26.51 8.78 13.49
C ASP A 661 -27.38 7.63 12.92
N LEU A 662 -27.29 6.44 13.53
CA LEU A 662 -28.03 5.25 13.12
C LEU A 662 -29.48 5.24 13.68
N PRO A 663 -30.50 4.95 12.88
CA PRO A 663 -31.90 4.97 13.33
C PRO A 663 -32.21 3.85 14.34
N ARG A 664 -33.01 4.17 15.37
CA ARG A 664 -33.42 3.22 16.42
C ARG A 664 -34.35 2.12 15.85
N PRO A 665 -34.14 0.83 16.17
CA PRO A 665 -35.05 -0.23 15.76
C PRO A 665 -36.37 -0.17 16.56
N ARG A 666 -37.50 -0.30 15.86
CA ARG A 666 -38.84 -0.43 16.45
C ARG A 666 -38.97 -1.78 17.14
N SER A 667 -39.40 -1.77 18.41
CA SER A 667 -39.70 -2.98 19.17
C SER A 667 -40.97 -3.67 18.65
N LEU A 668 -40.85 -4.90 18.15
CA LEU A 668 -41.97 -5.80 17.88
C LEU A 668 -42.42 -6.47 19.19
N ARG A 669 -43.69 -6.28 19.57
CA ARG A 669 -44.38 -7.10 20.60
C ARG A 669 -44.99 -8.35 19.95
N PRO A 670 -44.96 -9.53 20.60
CA PRO A 670 -45.68 -10.70 20.11
C PRO A 670 -47.08 -10.82 20.73
N GLY A 671 -48.10 -11.04 19.88
CA GLY A 671 -49.22 -11.95 20.15
C GLY A 671 -50.59 -11.38 20.59
N ALA A 672 -51.50 -11.18 19.63
CA ALA A 672 -52.91 -11.61 19.61
C ALA A 672 -53.47 -11.19 18.24
N GLY A 673 -54.22 -11.92 17.42
CA GLY A 673 -54.93 -13.18 17.51
C GLY A 673 -56.00 -13.11 16.40
N ARG A 674 -56.02 -14.11 15.49
CA ARG A 674 -57.12 -14.52 14.59
C ARG A 674 -57.83 -13.44 13.73
N ARG A 675 -57.82 -13.61 12.40
CA ARG A 675 -58.92 -14.23 11.59
C ARG A 675 -58.63 -14.13 10.08
N ARG A 676 -59.11 -15.16 9.38
CA ARG A 676 -59.08 -15.39 7.93
C ARG A 676 -59.85 -14.30 7.15
N ALA A 677 -59.43 -14.00 5.92
CA ALA A 677 -60.28 -14.04 4.72
C ALA A 677 -59.49 -13.62 3.45
N HIS A 678 -59.97 -14.13 2.31
CA HIS A 678 -59.34 -14.21 1.00
C HIS A 678 -59.67 -12.96 0.12
N PRO A 679 -59.35 -12.93 -1.20
CA PRO A 679 -58.66 -11.83 -1.87
C PRO A 679 -59.57 -10.90 -2.71
N ARG A 680 -59.04 -9.75 -3.19
CA ARG A 680 -59.46 -9.11 -4.46
C ARG A 680 -58.47 -8.02 -4.94
N ARG A 681 -58.18 -8.04 -6.25
CA ARG A 681 -57.48 -7.00 -7.05
C ARG A 681 -58.43 -5.80 -7.38
N PRO A 682 -58.13 -4.89 -8.34
CA PRO A 682 -57.28 -3.68 -8.26
C PRO A 682 -58.03 -2.38 -8.70
N GLY A 683 -57.47 -1.19 -8.47
CA GLY A 683 -58.02 0.05 -9.06
C GLY A 683 -57.32 1.36 -8.66
N ARG A 684 -56.85 2.10 -9.68
CA ARG A 684 -56.24 3.46 -9.71
C ARG A 684 -57.26 4.59 -9.32
N PRO A 685 -56.96 5.92 -9.42
CA PRO A 685 -55.84 6.76 -8.92
C PRO A 685 -56.32 8.17 -8.38
N LEU A 686 -55.35 9.09 -8.17
CA LEU A 686 -55.43 10.59 -8.16
C LEU A 686 -55.75 11.33 -6.85
N ARG A 687 -54.80 12.19 -6.39
CA ARG A 687 -54.80 13.66 -6.58
C ARG A 687 -53.71 14.36 -5.74
N ARG A 688 -52.99 15.31 -6.35
CA ARG A 688 -52.22 16.42 -5.71
C ARG A 688 -53.23 17.47 -5.17
N PRO A 689 -52.94 18.35 -4.16
CA PRO A 689 -52.02 19.51 -4.32
C PRO A 689 -51.36 20.15 -3.04
N ARG A 690 -50.13 20.67 -3.21
CA ARG A 690 -49.61 22.07 -2.95
C ARG A 690 -49.82 22.80 -1.57
N PRO A 691 -49.17 23.97 -1.28
CA PRO A 691 -48.20 24.09 -0.17
C PRO A 691 -48.38 25.31 0.80
N ARG A 692 -47.36 25.52 1.68
CA ARG A 692 -46.92 26.71 2.47
C ARG A 692 -47.42 26.86 3.92
N ARG A 693 -46.49 27.09 4.86
CA ARG A 693 -46.19 28.40 5.52
C ARG A 693 -45.18 28.26 6.69
N ARG A 694 -44.33 29.29 6.87
CA ARG A 694 -43.56 29.62 8.11
C ARG A 694 -44.30 30.75 8.87
N PRO A 695 -44.10 30.92 10.20
CA PRO A 695 -43.31 32.06 10.77
C PRO A 695 -42.51 31.66 12.06
N ARG A 696 -41.29 32.16 12.40
CA ARG A 696 -40.74 33.42 12.98
C ARG A 696 -40.81 33.63 14.53
N ARG A 697 -39.61 33.76 15.16
CA ARG A 697 -39.08 34.58 16.33
C ARG A 697 -39.74 34.49 17.74
N ASP A 698 -39.06 34.00 18.82
CA ASP A 698 -38.04 34.58 19.79
C ASP A 698 -38.72 35.12 21.09
N PRO A 699 -38.06 35.44 22.24
CA PRO A 699 -36.95 34.85 23.04
C PRO A 699 -37.32 34.71 24.56
N THR A 700 -36.38 34.30 25.44
CA THR A 700 -36.17 34.64 26.90
C THR A 700 -35.74 33.48 27.80
N GLY A 701 -34.82 33.74 28.73
CA GLY A 701 -34.69 33.00 30.01
C GLY A 701 -33.31 32.40 30.32
N GLY A 702 -32.44 33.17 30.99
CA GLY A 702 -31.23 32.68 31.67
C GLY A 702 -31.52 32.08 33.08
N PRO A 703 -30.55 32.13 34.03
CA PRO A 703 -29.80 30.95 34.52
C PRO A 703 -30.00 30.64 36.02
N MET A 704 -29.66 29.43 36.49
CA MET A 704 -29.23 29.07 37.88
C MET A 704 -28.91 27.56 37.95
N ILE A 705 -27.66 27.14 38.21
CA ILE A 705 -26.99 26.90 39.50
C ILE A 705 -27.63 25.75 40.33
N LEU A 706 -26.89 24.63 40.48
CA LEU A 706 -26.55 24.11 41.81
C LEU A 706 -25.23 23.32 41.77
N THR A 707 -24.37 23.67 42.72
CA THR A 707 -22.98 23.28 42.96
C THR A 707 -22.90 22.39 44.21
N LEU A 708 -21.86 21.54 44.32
CA LEU A 708 -21.10 21.13 45.53
C LEU A 708 -20.23 19.89 45.14
N THR A 709 -18.91 19.94 44.91
CA THR A 709 -17.72 20.32 45.73
C THR A 709 -17.56 19.42 46.96
N LEU A 710 -16.45 18.68 47.13
CA LEU A 710 -15.24 18.96 47.96
C LEU A 710 -14.29 17.72 47.81
N LEU A 711 -12.96 17.72 47.95
CA LEU A 711 -11.93 18.69 48.36
C LEU A 711 -10.55 18.10 47.95
N SER A 712 -9.67 18.94 47.42
CA SER A 712 -8.22 18.77 47.35
C SER A 712 -7.59 19.86 48.22
N CYS A 713 -6.41 19.56 48.76
CA CYS A 713 -5.45 20.44 49.45
C CYS A 713 -5.62 20.59 50.97
N ALA A 714 -4.64 20.02 51.69
CA ALA A 714 -4.03 20.66 52.85
C ALA A 714 -2.51 20.67 52.60
N GLY A 715 -1.95 21.86 52.51
CA GLY A 715 -0.52 22.15 52.56
C GLY A 715 -0.28 23.21 53.63
N GLY A 716 0.97 23.32 54.07
CA GLY A 716 1.49 24.25 55.07
C GLY A 716 2.02 23.48 56.28
N ASP A 717 3.19 23.75 56.85
CA ASP A 717 4.28 24.67 56.55
C ASP A 717 5.46 24.20 57.41
N LYS A 718 6.70 24.35 56.93
CA LYS A 718 7.88 24.70 57.74
C LYS A 718 9.09 24.93 56.82
N ALA A 719 9.60 26.15 56.91
CA ALA A 719 10.75 26.69 56.20
C ALA A 719 12.07 26.31 56.91
N PRO A 720 13.19 27.00 56.62
CA PRO A 720 14.28 26.56 55.76
C PRO A 720 15.53 26.18 56.58
N ASN A 721 16.50 25.51 55.97
CA ASN A 721 17.88 25.54 56.46
C ASN A 721 18.83 25.66 55.27
N ASP A 722 19.54 26.77 55.28
CA ASP A 722 20.89 26.94 54.75
C ASP A 722 21.79 25.77 55.17
N ASP A 723 22.71 25.41 54.27
CA ASP A 723 24.13 25.26 54.60
C ASP A 723 24.91 24.91 53.32
N SER A 724 25.57 25.91 52.77
CA SER A 724 26.90 25.76 52.16
C SER A 724 27.85 26.58 53.04
N PRO A 725 29.01 26.03 53.41
CA PRO A 725 30.27 26.59 52.91
C PRO A 725 31.21 25.44 52.45
N ALA A 726 31.86 25.54 51.29
CA ALA A 726 33.07 26.32 51.00
C ALA A 726 34.38 25.61 51.41
N ASP A 727 35.31 25.68 50.45
CA ASP A 727 36.77 25.76 50.55
C ASP A 727 37.70 24.55 50.39
N SER A 728 38.70 24.86 49.55
CA SER A 728 40.09 24.38 49.44
C SER A 728 40.33 23.10 48.62
N ASP A 729 41.29 23.01 47.71
CA ASP A 729 42.12 23.95 46.94
C ASP A 729 42.94 23.09 45.93
N PRO A 730 43.69 23.69 44.98
CA PRO A 730 44.24 23.05 43.79
C PRO A 730 45.67 22.50 43.99
N VAL A 731 46.11 21.61 43.10
CA VAL A 731 47.55 21.45 42.81
C VAL A 731 47.80 21.26 41.31
N ASP A 732 48.82 21.99 40.91
CA ASP A 732 49.36 22.35 39.62
C ASP A 732 50.42 21.35 39.10
N SER A 733 50.86 21.58 37.86
CA SER A 733 52.10 21.14 37.18
C SER A 733 52.07 19.75 36.53
N ARG A 734 52.52 19.54 35.29
CA ARG A 734 53.61 20.20 34.55
C ARG A 734 53.41 20.23 33.03
N VAL A 735 53.84 21.36 32.48
CA VAL A 735 54.39 21.59 31.14
C VAL A 735 55.65 20.74 30.94
N ASP A 736 55.88 20.22 29.72
CA ASP A 736 57.20 20.36 29.12
C ASP A 736 57.13 20.41 27.59
N ASP A 737 57.74 21.47 27.06
CA ASP A 737 57.98 21.81 25.67
C ASP A 737 59.07 20.89 25.08
N SER A 738 58.98 20.63 23.77
CA SER A 738 60.13 20.75 22.88
C SER A 738 59.74 20.47 21.42
N ALA A 739 59.56 21.54 20.65
CA ALA A 739 60.11 21.64 19.29
C ALA A 739 61.53 22.27 19.43
N PRO A 740 62.45 22.27 18.42
CA PRO A 740 62.18 22.90 17.12
C PRO A 740 62.90 22.30 15.89
N ASP A 741 62.51 22.86 14.74
CA ASP A 741 63.26 23.14 13.50
C ASP A 741 63.89 22.00 12.68
N ASP A 742 63.54 21.94 11.38
CA ASP A 742 64.38 22.63 10.38
C ASP A 742 63.76 22.66 8.96
N SER A 743 63.78 23.87 8.40
CA SER A 743 64.01 24.22 6.97
C SER A 743 63.04 23.78 5.85
N ALA A 744 62.36 24.78 5.28
CA ALA A 744 62.07 24.88 3.84
C ALA A 744 63.37 25.35 3.09
N PRO A 745 63.49 25.24 1.75
CA PRO A 745 62.77 26.13 0.80
C PRO A 745 62.25 25.40 -0.46
N ASP A 746 61.07 25.73 -0.97
CA ASP A 746 60.80 26.75 -2.01
C ASP A 746 61.31 26.38 -3.42
N THR A 747 60.38 26.13 -4.36
CA THR A 747 60.40 26.64 -5.75
C THR A 747 59.07 26.35 -6.48
N GLY A 748 58.35 27.41 -6.87
CA GLY A 748 58.01 27.69 -8.28
C GLY A 748 56.90 26.90 -9.02
N VAL A 749 55.65 27.39 -8.97
CA VAL A 749 54.73 27.88 -10.07
C VAL A 749 55.00 27.43 -11.55
N PRO A 750 54.05 27.54 -12.52
CA PRO A 750 52.83 26.77 -12.85
C PRO A 750 52.77 26.29 -14.35
N ASP A 751 51.63 25.70 -14.75
CA ASP A 751 51.01 25.63 -16.10
C ASP A 751 51.75 25.06 -17.33
N CYS A 752 51.19 23.99 -17.92
CA CYS A 752 50.48 24.05 -19.21
C CYS A 752 50.00 22.65 -19.70
N PRO A 753 49.01 22.59 -20.64
CA PRO A 753 48.20 21.41 -20.94
C PRO A 753 48.66 20.62 -22.18
N GLY A 754 48.19 19.38 -22.31
CA GLY A 754 48.07 18.71 -23.61
C GLY A 754 48.35 17.21 -23.62
N ARG A 755 47.28 16.40 -23.47
CA ARG A 755 46.78 15.39 -24.43
C ARG A 755 45.78 14.46 -23.78
#